data_AF-A0A972L3B6-F1
#
_entry.id   AF-A0A972L3B6-F1
#
_cell.length_a   1.000
_cell.length_b   1.000
_cell.length_c   1.000
_cell.angle_alpha   90.00
_cell.angle_beta   90.00
_cell.angle_gamma   90.00
#
_symmetry.space_group_name_H-M   'P 1'
#
loop_
_entity.id
_entity.type
_entity.pdbx_description
1 polymer ?
#
loop_
_entity_poly.entity_id
_entity_poly.type
_entity_poly.pdbx_seq_one_letter_code
_entity_poly.pdbx_strand_id
1 'polypeptide(L)'
;MNNLNSPFVFLLVLWLVGFSPSLAAQVSINESGAAANSKSMLDISSSTKGLLVPRMTTAQKTTFASGLGTTEKGMMVYDTDMGKYYFWDGSSFTDIKSGVLDKLVDTNGDSEIRLTTSVGSDVVEVQLQDTNYFRFQQGGLEMLNNGQSVFIGEIAGASDDHSDNNNVFIGYSAGWSSSSGSQNVAVGALGLSNNSTGYNNIALGYSSLYKNTSGFFNIGIGHNSLYNNQTASGNMAIGYYSLYSLTVGIENNVVGNNALQNLVNGYYNSAFGYMAGFNITGGSSNTLIGFEAGYGSSPHSKSGNVFLGYKAGYYETGSNKLYIENSNSTTPLIGGDFSTDRVDINGTLKITGGSPGANKYLISDASGNASWSSIGLNTINDVITDDTSVFIGYLAGNADDGGNYNVGIGRKALENSSTANRNTAVGVLALNTNTIGADNVAIGHSANSLNQTGSQNTIVGCLAGKGSSLHSKSGNVFLGYMAGYDETASNKLYIENSNSSTPLIGGDFAADEVYINGTIKITGGSPGSGKILTSDANGTASWQANAAATELNELSDAVSDGSSLFVGNMAGNTDDGANNNVAVGINAMSSNTSGFYNAALGSQALFKNAGGAYNSGFGYQVLYNNTAGIDNTAVGANALFTNTANYNSAFGFQTLFANSSGLGNSAFGLQALKKNTTGDYLASVGYQSLYSNTTGDYSVAFGKSALYNNTTGSNNVAIGYEAGNYGTANSNCTYIGYQTRNTSTTDYTNSTALGNQAIISADNQVRIGNSSVSSIGGYVAWTNVSDRRFKSNISDDVPGLNFIMRLRPVNYNLDIEKINQFLGIEVADNEAARAKAQHLQSGFIAQEVEQAANEIAYDFSGIDKPKNSNDHYGLRYSEFVVPLVKAVQELNNKNDLLQKENEELKLRLAKIEQKLNIQN
;
A
#
# COMPACT_ATOMS: atom_id res chain seq x y z
N MET A 1 52.00 -117.11 62.35
CA MET A 1 53.04 -116.69 63.31
C MET A 1 52.85 -115.20 63.60
N ASN A 2 53.11 -114.78 64.84
CA ASN A 2 53.44 -113.42 65.32
C ASN A 2 52.64 -112.19 64.82
N ASN A 3 51.67 -111.73 65.63
CA ASN A 3 51.74 -110.47 66.40
C ASN A 3 52.34 -109.17 65.76
N LEU A 4 51.52 -108.10 65.58
CA LEU A 4 51.44 -106.89 66.46
C LEU A 4 50.74 -105.63 65.84
N ASN A 5 49.97 -104.94 66.70
CA ASN A 5 49.69 -103.48 66.78
C ASN A 5 48.81 -102.67 65.79
N SER A 6 48.09 -101.72 66.43
CA SER A 6 47.20 -100.60 65.99
C SER A 6 47.98 -99.38 65.40
N PRO A 7 47.41 -98.20 64.99
CA PRO A 7 45.99 -97.71 65.06
C PRO A 7 45.44 -96.82 63.87
N PHE A 8 44.16 -96.39 63.98
CA PHE A 8 43.52 -95.11 63.53
C PHE A 8 43.36 -94.64 62.02
N VAL A 9 42.08 -94.57 61.57
CA VAL A 9 41.34 -93.36 61.03
C VAL A 9 41.40 -92.84 59.54
N PHE A 10 40.20 -92.49 59.02
CA PHE A 10 39.76 -91.49 57.98
C PHE A 10 39.66 -91.77 56.43
N LEU A 11 38.69 -91.06 55.79
CA LEU A 11 38.48 -90.68 54.35
C LEU A 11 38.12 -91.81 53.32
N LEU A 12 37.43 -91.62 52.16
CA LEU A 12 36.59 -90.55 51.52
C LEU A 12 35.83 -91.11 50.26
N VAL A 13 34.95 -90.32 49.60
CA VAL A 13 34.51 -90.33 48.16
C VAL A 13 33.24 -91.11 47.71
N LEU A 14 32.25 -90.34 47.19
CA LEU A 14 31.26 -90.48 46.06
C LEU A 14 30.78 -91.89 45.57
N TRP A 15 29.58 -92.13 45.01
CA TRP A 15 28.31 -91.40 44.70
C TRP A 15 27.23 -92.47 44.33
N LEU A 16 25.93 -92.26 44.02
CA LEU A 16 25.00 -91.11 43.88
C LEU A 16 23.90 -91.23 45.01
N VAL A 17 22.79 -90.49 45.20
CA VAL A 17 21.82 -89.64 44.43
C VAL A 17 20.83 -90.45 43.55
N GLY A 18 19.49 -90.26 43.57
CA GLY A 18 18.62 -89.38 44.37
C GLY A 18 17.21 -89.98 44.64
N PHE A 19 16.45 -89.54 45.66
CA PHE A 19 15.47 -88.42 45.62
C PHE A 19 14.38 -88.55 44.53
N SER A 20 13.09 -88.28 44.73
CA SER A 20 12.22 -88.08 45.92
C SER A 20 10.80 -87.74 45.42
N PRO A 21 9.69 -88.13 46.06
CA PRO A 21 8.38 -87.55 45.73
C PRO A 21 8.31 -86.12 46.28
N SER A 22 8.63 -85.13 45.42
CA SER A 22 8.41 -83.71 45.74
C SER A 22 6.90 -83.41 45.70
N LEU A 23 6.20 -83.75 46.78
CA LEU A 23 4.93 -83.09 47.10
C LEU A 23 5.25 -81.60 47.30
N ALA A 24 4.96 -80.79 46.28
CA ALA A 24 5.01 -79.35 46.41
C ALA A 24 4.05 -78.98 47.56
N ALA A 25 4.58 -78.40 48.63
CA ALA A 25 3.81 -78.01 49.80
C ALA A 25 3.03 -76.72 49.48
N GLN A 26 2.00 -76.84 48.63
CA GLN A 26 1.10 -75.75 48.26
C GLN A 26 0.18 -75.50 49.46
N VAL A 27 0.56 -74.52 50.30
CA VAL A 27 -0.15 -74.24 51.55
C VAL A 27 -1.43 -73.47 51.23
N SER A 28 -2.58 -74.09 51.45
CA SER A 28 -3.88 -73.44 51.33
C SER A 28 -4.32 -72.89 52.69
N ILE A 29 -4.56 -71.58 52.79
CA ILE A 29 -5.11 -70.92 53.98
C ILE A 29 -6.42 -70.23 53.59
N ASN A 30 -7.51 -70.97 53.63
CA ASN A 30 -8.83 -70.45 53.25
C ASN A 30 -9.95 -70.90 54.18
N GLU A 31 -11.09 -70.23 54.06
CA GLU A 31 -12.27 -70.43 54.91
C GLU A 31 -13.24 -71.49 54.36
N SER A 32 -12.94 -72.10 53.21
CA SER A 32 -13.81 -73.02 52.46
C SER A 32 -13.30 -74.47 52.37
N GLY A 33 -12.06 -74.74 52.79
CA GLY A 33 -11.39 -76.03 52.64
C GLY A 33 -10.90 -76.35 51.22
N ALA A 34 -10.86 -75.35 50.32
CA ALA A 34 -10.43 -75.56 48.94
C ALA A 34 -8.93 -75.92 48.85
N ALA A 35 -8.58 -76.82 47.93
CA ALA A 35 -7.18 -77.10 47.60
C ALA A 35 -6.49 -75.84 47.05
N ALA A 36 -5.21 -75.65 47.38
CA ALA A 36 -4.43 -74.53 46.86
C ALA A 36 -4.37 -74.58 45.32
N ASN A 37 -4.42 -73.41 44.69
CA ASN A 37 -4.21 -73.26 43.26
C ASN A 37 -2.89 -73.93 42.85
N SER A 38 -2.93 -74.82 41.86
CA SER A 38 -1.78 -75.63 41.43
C SER A 38 -0.60 -74.85 40.86
N LYS A 39 -0.74 -73.52 40.68
CA LYS A 39 0.34 -72.58 40.31
C LYS A 39 0.89 -71.75 41.48
N SER A 40 0.36 -71.90 42.69
CA SER A 40 0.79 -71.19 43.91
C SER A 40 1.69 -72.06 44.80
N MET A 41 2.49 -71.45 45.68
CA MET A 41 3.05 -72.16 46.85
C MET A 41 2.33 -71.81 48.16
N LEU A 42 1.63 -70.68 48.18
CA LEU A 42 0.79 -70.22 49.28
C LEU A 42 -0.46 -69.58 48.64
N ASP A 43 -1.62 -70.17 48.90
CA ASP A 43 -2.93 -69.69 48.44
C ASP A 43 -3.72 -69.21 49.66
N ILE A 44 -4.25 -67.99 49.60
CA ILE A 44 -4.96 -67.37 50.73
C ILE A 44 -6.28 -66.79 50.24
N SER A 45 -7.39 -67.33 50.77
CA SER A 45 -8.74 -66.92 50.36
C SER A 45 -9.66 -66.79 51.57
N SER A 46 -9.97 -65.55 51.94
CA SER A 46 -10.89 -65.18 53.00
C SER A 46 -11.74 -64.00 52.55
N SER A 47 -13.00 -63.97 52.97
CA SER A 47 -13.90 -62.81 52.75
C SER A 47 -13.84 -61.79 53.89
N THR A 48 -13.08 -62.06 54.96
CA THR A 48 -13.06 -61.25 56.19
C THR A 48 -11.67 -60.91 56.72
N LYS A 49 -10.60 -61.49 56.15
CA LYS A 49 -9.20 -61.36 56.62
C LYS A 49 -8.25 -61.15 55.45
N GLY A 50 -7.20 -60.35 55.65
CA GLY A 50 -6.12 -60.14 54.68
C GLY A 50 -4.78 -60.70 55.17
N LEU A 51 -3.82 -60.83 54.27
CA LEU A 51 -2.43 -61.19 54.61
C LEU A 51 -1.70 -59.98 55.21
N LEU A 52 -1.29 -60.08 56.48
CA LEU A 52 -0.42 -59.11 57.11
C LEU A 52 1.06 -59.48 56.88
N VAL A 53 1.68 -58.88 55.87
CA VAL A 53 3.14 -58.99 55.63
C VAL A 53 3.96 -58.39 56.79
N PRO A 54 5.24 -58.74 56.96
CA PRO A 54 6.10 -58.18 58.01
C PRO A 54 6.10 -56.65 58.00
N ARG A 55 5.72 -56.06 59.14
CA ARG A 55 5.67 -54.59 59.34
C ARG A 55 6.89 -54.14 60.13
N MET A 56 7.56 -53.11 59.66
CA MET A 56 8.82 -52.63 60.23
C MET A 56 9.03 -51.13 59.97
N THR A 57 9.69 -50.45 60.90
CA THR A 57 10.18 -49.07 60.72
C THR A 57 11.18 -48.99 59.58
N THR A 58 11.41 -47.82 58.98
CA THR A 58 12.40 -47.66 57.90
C THR A 58 13.80 -48.05 58.36
N ALA A 59 14.16 -47.74 59.61
CA ALA A 59 15.44 -48.16 60.21
C ALA A 59 15.55 -49.69 60.37
N GLN A 60 14.47 -50.36 60.78
CA GLN A 60 14.42 -51.83 60.84
C GLN A 60 14.49 -52.45 59.44
N LYS A 61 13.83 -51.86 58.43
CA LYS A 61 13.89 -52.29 57.02
C LYS A 61 15.30 -52.21 56.45
N THR A 62 16.00 -51.09 56.68
CA THR A 62 17.40 -50.91 56.26
C THR A 62 18.35 -51.85 57.00
N THR A 63 18.09 -52.14 58.27
CA THR A 63 18.88 -53.16 59.01
C THR A 63 18.61 -54.56 58.47
N PHE A 64 17.35 -54.92 58.24
CA PHE A 64 16.93 -56.22 57.72
C PHE A 64 17.50 -56.50 56.31
N ALA A 65 17.52 -55.48 55.44
CA ALA A 65 18.17 -55.53 54.12
C ALA A 65 19.61 -56.05 54.16
N SER A 66 20.39 -55.74 55.20
CA SER A 66 21.79 -56.15 55.29
C SER A 66 21.99 -57.66 55.46
N GLY A 67 20.93 -58.41 55.78
CA GLY A 67 20.93 -59.88 55.87
C GLY A 67 20.27 -60.60 54.69
N LEU A 68 19.86 -59.88 53.63
CA LEU A 68 19.20 -60.46 52.46
C LEU A 68 20.13 -60.51 51.25
N GLY A 69 20.04 -61.57 50.46
CA GLY A 69 20.79 -61.77 49.22
C GLY A 69 19.88 -61.88 48.00
N THR A 70 20.40 -62.48 46.92
CA THR A 70 19.64 -62.65 45.67
C THR A 70 18.56 -63.74 45.77
N THR A 71 18.64 -64.64 46.74
CA THR A 71 17.67 -65.72 46.97
C THR A 71 16.34 -65.24 47.55
N GLU A 72 16.33 -64.10 48.22
CA GLU A 72 15.15 -63.53 48.88
C GLU A 72 14.36 -62.57 47.96
N LYS A 73 14.72 -62.53 46.66
CA LYS A 73 14.08 -61.65 45.67
C LYS A 73 12.57 -61.93 45.57
N GLY A 74 11.78 -60.87 45.70
CA GLY A 74 10.31 -60.91 45.79
C GLY A 74 9.76 -60.87 47.23
N MET A 75 10.60 -60.91 48.27
CA MET A 75 10.15 -60.79 49.66
C MET A 75 9.48 -59.44 49.92
N MET A 76 8.21 -59.45 50.32
CA MET A 76 7.42 -58.24 50.60
C MET A 76 7.44 -57.86 52.09
N VAL A 77 7.55 -56.56 52.38
CA VAL A 77 7.44 -55.95 53.71
C VAL A 77 6.59 -54.68 53.64
N TYR A 78 6.09 -54.20 54.78
CA TYR A 78 5.42 -52.91 54.88
C TYR A 78 6.21 -51.99 55.82
N ASP A 79 6.64 -50.86 55.28
CA ASP A 79 7.33 -49.79 56.01
C ASP A 79 6.30 -48.96 56.78
N THR A 80 6.36 -49.00 58.11
CA THR A 80 5.38 -48.35 58.98
C THR A 80 5.52 -46.84 59.06
N ASP A 81 6.71 -46.31 58.75
CA ASP A 81 7.03 -44.90 58.94
C ASP A 81 6.74 -44.13 57.65
N MET A 82 7.05 -44.76 56.50
CA MET A 82 6.68 -44.25 55.17
C MET A 82 5.24 -44.62 54.77
N GLY A 83 4.62 -45.59 55.43
CA GLY A 83 3.26 -46.05 55.16
C GLY A 83 3.10 -46.83 53.85
N LYS A 84 4.16 -47.47 53.34
CA LYS A 84 4.19 -48.12 52.00
C LYS A 84 4.62 -49.59 52.04
N TYR A 85 4.18 -50.35 51.05
CA TYR A 85 4.70 -51.69 50.78
C TYR A 85 5.99 -51.62 49.94
N TYR A 86 6.96 -52.44 50.32
CA TYR A 86 8.24 -52.62 49.62
C TYR A 86 8.43 -54.10 49.27
N PHE A 87 9.18 -54.39 48.21
CA PHE A 87 9.65 -55.73 47.90
C PHE A 87 11.16 -55.76 47.73
N TRP A 88 11.81 -56.87 48.07
CA TRP A 88 13.23 -57.06 47.88
C TRP A 88 13.53 -57.38 46.41
N ASP A 89 14.33 -56.56 45.73
CA ASP A 89 14.70 -56.76 44.32
C ASP A 89 15.89 -57.72 44.13
N GLY A 90 16.48 -58.22 45.23
CA GLY A 90 17.72 -59.00 45.24
C GLY A 90 18.96 -58.19 45.69
N SER A 91 18.83 -56.87 45.83
CA SER A 91 19.88 -55.94 46.25
C SER A 91 19.39 -54.79 47.15
N SER A 92 18.13 -54.39 47.02
CA SER A 92 17.49 -53.33 47.80
C SER A 92 16.01 -53.60 48.06
N PHE A 93 15.41 -52.86 49.01
CA PHE A 93 13.96 -52.80 49.17
C PHE A 93 13.40 -51.69 48.29
N THR A 94 12.78 -52.09 47.17
CA THR A 94 12.14 -51.19 46.20
C THR A 94 10.64 -51.02 46.52
N ASP A 95 10.13 -49.80 46.41
CA ASP A 95 8.73 -49.43 46.67
C ASP A 95 7.81 -50.08 45.62
N ILE A 96 6.70 -50.70 46.02
CA ILE A 96 5.77 -51.35 45.08
C ILE A 96 5.10 -50.34 44.12
N LYS A 97 5.08 -49.04 44.46
CA LYS A 97 4.68 -47.98 43.52
C LYS A 97 5.79 -47.47 42.59
N SER A 98 7.05 -47.83 42.80
CA SER A 98 8.19 -47.34 42.00
C SER A 98 8.26 -48.06 40.65
N GLY A 99 7.64 -47.48 39.61
CA GLY A 99 7.78 -47.92 38.21
C GLY A 99 6.74 -48.92 37.71
N VAL A 100 5.54 -48.96 38.30
CA VAL A 100 4.47 -49.94 37.93
C VAL A 100 3.21 -49.28 37.34
N LEU A 101 3.09 -47.94 37.38
CA LEU A 101 1.91 -47.21 36.90
C LEU A 101 2.22 -45.97 36.03
N ASP A 102 3.48 -45.73 35.69
CA ASP A 102 3.90 -44.53 34.95
C ASP A 102 3.67 -44.64 33.43
N LYS A 103 3.36 -45.85 32.94
CA LYS A 103 2.98 -46.12 31.55
C LYS A 103 1.99 -47.26 31.38
N LEU A 104 1.12 -47.12 30.37
CA LEU A 104 0.31 -48.21 29.82
C LEU A 104 1.04 -48.71 28.56
N VAL A 105 1.36 -50.01 28.51
CA VAL A 105 2.04 -50.65 27.38
C VAL A 105 1.12 -51.71 26.79
N ASP A 106 1.27 -52.00 25.50
CA ASP A 106 0.58 -53.12 24.84
C ASP A 106 1.17 -54.50 25.24
N THR A 107 0.84 -55.55 24.49
CA THR A 107 1.31 -56.93 24.75
C THR A 107 2.70 -57.23 24.19
N ASN A 108 3.16 -56.54 23.13
CA ASN A 108 4.46 -56.79 22.50
C ASN A 108 5.57 -55.86 23.02
N GLY A 109 5.22 -54.66 23.52
CA GLY A 109 6.14 -53.68 24.09
C GLY A 109 6.49 -52.49 23.18
N ASP A 110 5.97 -52.43 21.95
CA ASP A 110 6.27 -51.40 20.94
C ASP A 110 5.39 -50.15 21.05
N SER A 111 4.27 -50.25 21.77
CA SER A 111 3.25 -49.22 21.86
C SER A 111 2.97 -48.87 23.33
N GLU A 112 3.17 -47.60 23.70
CA GLU A 112 2.96 -47.12 25.06
C GLU A 112 2.39 -45.70 25.17
N ILE A 113 1.56 -45.50 26.21
CA ILE A 113 1.21 -44.18 26.74
C ILE A 113 2.01 -43.98 28.03
N ARG A 114 2.92 -43.00 28.06
CA ARG A 114 3.80 -42.75 29.21
C ARG A 114 3.65 -41.35 29.78
N LEU A 115 3.85 -41.23 31.09
CA LEU A 115 4.27 -39.99 31.73
C LEU A 115 5.78 -40.04 31.97
N THR A 116 6.48 -39.00 31.55
CA THR A 116 7.92 -38.84 31.86
C THR A 116 8.10 -38.31 33.28
N THR A 117 8.92 -38.99 34.08
CA THR A 117 9.12 -38.69 35.52
C THR A 117 10.40 -37.88 35.79
N SER A 118 11.01 -37.32 34.74
CA SER A 118 12.19 -36.45 34.83
C SER A 118 11.84 -35.10 35.46
N VAL A 119 12.54 -34.76 36.55
CA VAL A 119 12.32 -33.53 37.33
C VAL A 119 12.39 -32.28 36.45
N GLY A 120 11.25 -31.60 36.25
CA GLY A 120 11.16 -30.33 35.53
C GLY A 120 10.54 -30.38 34.12
N SER A 121 10.08 -31.53 33.62
CA SER A 121 9.29 -31.60 32.38
C SER A 121 8.26 -32.71 32.44
N ASP A 122 7.04 -32.38 32.87
CA ASP A 122 5.87 -33.27 32.82
C ASP A 122 5.42 -33.45 31.35
N VAL A 123 5.96 -34.45 30.65
CA VAL A 123 5.50 -34.85 29.31
C VAL A 123 4.58 -36.05 29.41
N VAL A 124 3.38 -35.94 28.82
CA VAL A 124 2.49 -37.09 28.55
C VAL A 124 2.60 -37.40 27.07
N GLU A 125 2.98 -38.62 26.71
CA GLU A 125 3.32 -38.99 25.33
C GLU A 125 2.66 -40.32 24.92
N VAL A 126 2.27 -40.41 23.65
CA VAL A 126 1.74 -41.63 23.02
C VAL A 126 2.70 -42.07 21.91
N GLN A 127 3.28 -43.24 22.09
CA GLN A 127 4.21 -43.91 21.19
C GLN A 127 3.53 -45.19 20.66
N LEU A 128 3.66 -45.45 19.35
CA LEU A 128 3.16 -46.66 18.68
C LEU A 128 4.26 -47.17 17.76
N GLN A 129 4.60 -48.47 17.80
CA GLN A 129 5.69 -49.06 17.01
C GLN A 129 6.99 -48.25 17.11
N ASP A 130 7.44 -48.02 18.35
CA ASP A 130 8.58 -47.18 18.72
C ASP A 130 8.53 -45.71 18.23
N THR A 131 7.45 -45.27 17.59
CA THR A 131 7.31 -43.94 16.99
C THR A 131 6.38 -43.04 17.81
N ASN A 132 6.84 -41.87 18.22
CA ASN A 132 6.02 -40.91 18.98
C ASN A 132 5.09 -40.18 18.00
N TYR A 133 3.77 -40.18 18.23
CA TYR A 133 2.79 -39.50 17.35
C TYR A 133 2.16 -38.26 17.98
N PHE A 134 2.15 -38.20 19.32
CA PHE A 134 1.36 -37.24 20.08
C PHE A 134 2.05 -37.00 21.42
N ARG A 135 2.23 -35.73 21.82
CA ARG A 135 2.63 -35.37 23.18
C ARG A 135 1.96 -34.10 23.69
N PHE A 136 1.70 -34.06 24.99
CA PHE A 136 1.47 -32.81 25.72
C PHE A 136 2.79 -32.36 26.33
N GLN A 137 3.26 -31.16 25.97
CA GLN A 137 4.44 -30.53 26.56
C GLN A 137 4.27 -29.01 26.61
N GLN A 138 4.87 -28.35 27.61
CA GLN A 138 4.86 -26.88 27.76
C GLN A 138 3.46 -26.22 27.78
N GLY A 139 2.40 -26.98 28.06
CA GLY A 139 1.00 -26.54 27.99
C GLY A 139 0.37 -26.60 26.59
N GLY A 140 1.14 -26.98 25.57
CA GLY A 140 0.67 -27.25 24.21
C GLY A 140 0.33 -28.72 23.96
N LEU A 141 -0.34 -28.97 22.84
CA LEU A 141 -0.52 -30.29 22.25
C LEU A 141 0.26 -30.34 20.93
N GLU A 142 1.18 -31.29 20.82
CA GLU A 142 2.06 -31.45 19.66
C GLU A 142 1.76 -32.77 18.94
N MET A 143 1.50 -32.69 17.64
CA MET A 143 1.55 -33.85 16.74
C MET A 143 3.01 -34.05 16.31
N LEU A 144 3.43 -35.29 16.13
CA LEU A 144 4.82 -35.64 15.82
C LEU A 144 4.91 -36.57 14.60
N ASN A 145 6.08 -36.53 13.94
CA ASN A 145 6.46 -37.40 12.82
C ASN A 145 5.51 -37.37 11.61
N ASN A 146 4.77 -36.29 11.41
CA ASN A 146 3.73 -36.14 10.38
C ASN A 146 3.92 -34.89 9.49
N GLY A 147 5.16 -34.56 9.13
CA GLY A 147 5.39 -33.55 8.09
C GLY A 147 5.00 -32.11 8.44
N GLN A 148 5.17 -31.72 9.71
CA GLN A 148 4.71 -30.43 10.26
C GLN A 148 3.18 -30.20 10.13
N SER A 149 2.41 -31.28 9.93
CA SER A 149 0.98 -31.20 9.68
C SER A 149 0.13 -31.41 10.96
N VAL A 150 -1.18 -31.22 10.85
CA VAL A 150 -2.15 -31.50 11.92
C VAL A 150 -3.25 -32.40 11.36
N PHE A 151 -3.26 -33.67 11.75
CA PHE A 151 -4.24 -34.67 11.29
C PHE A 151 -5.14 -35.10 12.46
N ILE A 152 -6.42 -34.69 12.43
CA ILE A 152 -7.37 -34.93 13.53
C ILE A 152 -8.68 -35.47 12.95
N GLY A 153 -8.81 -36.79 12.86
CA GLY A 153 -9.99 -37.48 12.38
C GLY A 153 -9.67 -38.86 11.84
N GLU A 154 -10.68 -39.73 11.75
CA GLU A 154 -10.54 -41.03 11.09
C GLU A 154 -10.08 -40.84 9.63
N ILE A 155 -8.99 -41.51 9.26
CA ILE A 155 -8.31 -41.46 7.95
C ILE A 155 -8.00 -40.05 7.41
N ALA A 156 -7.88 -39.03 8.28
CA ALA A 156 -7.36 -37.72 7.90
C ALA A 156 -5.88 -37.84 7.50
N GLY A 157 -5.48 -37.29 6.34
CA GLY A 157 -4.09 -37.32 5.86
C GLY A 157 -3.50 -38.71 5.57
N ALA A 158 -4.31 -39.78 5.49
CA ALA A 158 -3.78 -41.15 5.54
C ALA A 158 -2.94 -41.63 4.33
N SER A 159 -2.77 -40.79 3.29
CA SER A 159 -1.87 -41.05 2.15
C SER A 159 -0.64 -40.13 2.10
N ASP A 160 -0.47 -39.24 3.10
CA ASP A 160 0.61 -38.25 3.16
C ASP A 160 1.98 -38.94 3.26
N ASP A 161 3.00 -38.42 2.57
CA ASP A 161 4.35 -38.98 2.61
C ASP A 161 5.12 -38.62 3.90
N HIS A 162 4.51 -37.83 4.78
CA HIS A 162 5.05 -37.35 6.06
C HIS A 162 6.34 -36.50 5.91
N SER A 163 6.66 -36.04 4.70
CA SER A 163 7.62 -34.94 4.46
C SER A 163 7.02 -33.60 4.87
N ASP A 164 7.76 -32.47 4.86
CA ASP A 164 7.38 -31.16 5.45
C ASP A 164 6.21 -30.43 4.73
N ASN A 165 5.08 -31.12 4.58
CA ASN A 165 3.91 -30.73 3.82
C ASN A 165 3.09 -29.62 4.50
N ASN A 166 3.19 -29.39 5.81
CA ASN A 166 2.53 -28.27 6.52
C ASN A 166 1.00 -28.23 6.29
N ASN A 167 0.33 -29.37 6.30
CA ASN A 167 -1.11 -29.51 6.07
C ASN A 167 -1.91 -29.42 7.38
N VAL A 168 -3.17 -28.97 7.34
CA VAL A 168 -4.10 -28.99 8.50
C VAL A 168 -5.37 -29.70 8.08
N PHE A 169 -5.51 -30.99 8.40
CA PHE A 169 -6.64 -31.84 8.04
C PHE A 169 -7.43 -32.29 9.28
N ILE A 170 -8.61 -31.71 9.49
CA ILE A 170 -9.44 -31.94 10.68
C ILE A 170 -10.83 -32.42 10.25
N GLY A 171 -11.13 -33.70 10.47
CA GLY A 171 -12.39 -34.36 10.10
C GLY A 171 -12.18 -35.71 9.40
N TYR A 172 -13.23 -36.54 9.39
CA TYR A 172 -13.23 -37.83 8.69
C TYR A 172 -12.78 -37.67 7.23
N SER A 173 -11.74 -38.40 6.81
CA SER A 173 -11.22 -38.40 5.43
C SER A 173 -10.83 -37.02 4.87
N ALA A 174 -10.50 -36.05 5.75
CA ALA A 174 -9.93 -34.77 5.35
C ALA A 174 -8.52 -34.97 4.75
N GLY A 175 -8.28 -34.46 3.54
CA GLY A 175 -7.00 -34.60 2.83
C GLY A 175 -6.56 -36.05 2.55
N TRP A 176 -7.49 -37.01 2.54
CA TRP A 176 -7.20 -38.46 2.57
C TRP A 176 -6.19 -38.95 1.52
N SER A 177 -6.27 -38.46 0.28
CA SER A 177 -5.40 -38.86 -0.85
C SER A 177 -4.13 -38.03 -0.99
N SER A 178 -3.89 -37.04 -0.11
CA SER A 178 -2.83 -36.04 -0.27
C SER A 178 -1.50 -36.71 -0.02
N SER A 179 -0.71 -36.95 -1.07
CA SER A 179 0.57 -37.64 -0.97
C SER A 179 1.76 -36.69 -0.87
N SER A 180 1.72 -35.58 -1.60
CA SER A 180 2.78 -34.54 -1.62
C SER A 180 2.21 -33.13 -1.86
N GLY A 181 0.89 -32.97 -1.71
CA GLY A 181 0.24 -31.67 -1.72
C GLY A 181 0.42 -30.96 -0.39
N SER A 182 0.94 -29.73 -0.40
CA SER A 182 1.41 -29.01 0.79
C SER A 182 0.68 -27.69 1.08
N GLN A 183 0.80 -27.19 2.30
CA GLN A 183 0.22 -25.93 2.78
C GLN A 183 -1.31 -25.87 2.65
N ASN A 184 -1.98 -27.03 2.68
CA ASN A 184 -3.44 -27.13 2.53
C ASN A 184 -4.15 -27.16 3.89
N VAL A 185 -5.30 -26.50 4.00
CA VAL A 185 -6.16 -26.49 5.19
C VAL A 185 -7.50 -27.12 4.84
N ALA A 186 -7.82 -28.30 5.37
CA ALA A 186 -9.14 -28.94 5.27
C ALA A 186 -9.76 -29.10 6.67
N VAL A 187 -10.89 -28.45 6.92
CA VAL A 187 -11.58 -28.51 8.21
C VAL A 187 -13.06 -28.84 7.98
N GLY A 188 -13.43 -30.09 8.26
CA GLY A 188 -14.69 -30.70 7.89
C GLY A 188 -14.46 -32.07 7.23
N ALA A 189 -15.38 -33.00 7.44
CA ALA A 189 -15.29 -34.32 6.83
C ALA A 189 -15.25 -34.21 5.30
N LEU A 190 -14.41 -35.04 4.67
CA LEU A 190 -14.18 -35.13 3.21
C LEU A 190 -13.61 -33.85 2.56
N GLY A 191 -13.17 -32.84 3.33
CA GLY A 191 -12.49 -31.67 2.76
C GLY A 191 -11.19 -32.08 2.05
N LEU A 192 -10.98 -31.65 0.80
CA LEU A 192 -9.80 -32.01 -0.04
C LEU A 192 -9.50 -33.53 -0.14
N SER A 193 -10.50 -34.41 0.04
CA SER A 193 -10.29 -35.87 0.15
C SER A 193 -9.52 -36.51 -1.03
N ASN A 194 -9.69 -36.02 -2.27
CA ASN A 194 -8.98 -36.52 -3.45
C ASN A 194 -7.73 -35.71 -3.85
N ASN A 195 -7.34 -34.69 -3.06
CA ASN A 195 -6.14 -33.91 -3.34
C ASN A 195 -4.94 -34.84 -3.33
N SER A 196 -4.04 -34.77 -4.31
CA SER A 196 -2.82 -35.59 -4.32
C SER A 196 -1.55 -34.74 -4.33
N THR A 197 -1.57 -33.67 -5.11
CA THR A 197 -0.42 -32.77 -5.38
C THR A 197 -0.80 -31.28 -5.36
N GLY A 198 -2.08 -30.95 -5.21
CA GLY A 198 -2.54 -29.56 -5.07
C GLY A 198 -2.05 -28.95 -3.76
N TYR A 199 -1.73 -27.65 -3.79
CA TYR A 199 -1.07 -26.95 -2.69
C TYR A 199 -1.69 -25.56 -2.43
N ASN A 200 -1.51 -25.04 -1.21
CA ASN A 200 -2.11 -23.77 -0.74
C ASN A 200 -3.65 -23.68 -0.94
N ASN A 201 -4.38 -24.78 -0.77
CA ASN A 201 -5.85 -24.77 -0.82
C ASN A 201 -6.47 -24.70 0.58
N ILE A 202 -7.60 -23.99 0.71
CA ILE A 202 -8.40 -23.89 1.95
C ILE A 202 -9.78 -24.50 1.69
N ALA A 203 -10.21 -25.44 2.52
CA ALA A 203 -11.43 -26.25 2.38
C ALA A 203 -12.16 -26.37 3.74
N LEU A 204 -12.94 -25.35 4.09
CA LEU A 204 -13.65 -25.26 5.38
C LEU A 204 -15.13 -25.68 5.21
N GLY A 205 -15.45 -26.92 5.55
CA GLY A 205 -16.81 -27.48 5.52
C GLY A 205 -16.88 -28.85 4.86
N TYR A 206 -18.00 -29.56 5.09
CA TYR A 206 -18.25 -30.91 4.56
C TYR A 206 -18.03 -30.97 3.04
N SER A 207 -17.13 -31.85 2.59
CA SER A 207 -16.80 -32.09 1.18
C SER A 207 -16.44 -30.83 0.38
N SER A 208 -15.89 -29.80 1.03
CA SER A 208 -15.30 -28.66 0.33
C SER A 208 -14.08 -29.11 -0.48
N LEU A 209 -13.97 -28.67 -1.75
CA LEU A 209 -12.89 -29.05 -2.68
C LEU A 209 -12.69 -30.58 -2.85
N TYR A 210 -13.73 -31.39 -2.59
CA TYR A 210 -13.63 -32.86 -2.50
C TYR A 210 -12.84 -33.53 -3.63
N LYS A 211 -13.08 -33.18 -4.90
CA LYS A 211 -12.43 -33.81 -6.06
C LYS A 211 -11.11 -33.16 -6.50
N ASN A 212 -10.66 -32.06 -5.88
CA ASN A 212 -9.43 -31.39 -6.30
C ASN A 212 -8.29 -32.41 -6.35
N THR A 213 -7.45 -32.44 -7.39
CA THR A 213 -6.32 -33.40 -7.46
C THR A 213 -4.99 -32.66 -7.47
N SER A 214 -4.86 -31.65 -8.33
CA SER A 214 -3.65 -30.84 -8.50
C SER A 214 -3.91 -29.33 -8.59
N GLY A 215 -5.17 -28.88 -8.46
CA GLY A 215 -5.50 -27.46 -8.37
C GLY A 215 -4.89 -26.80 -7.11
N PHE A 216 -4.49 -25.54 -7.23
CA PHE A 216 -3.76 -24.80 -6.19
C PHE A 216 -4.34 -23.38 -5.95
N PHE A 217 -4.05 -22.78 -4.80
CA PHE A 217 -4.61 -21.47 -4.38
C PHE A 217 -6.15 -21.37 -4.36
N ASN A 218 -6.90 -22.47 -4.21
CA ASN A 218 -8.36 -22.43 -4.13
C ASN A 218 -8.86 -22.29 -2.70
N ILE A 219 -9.95 -21.54 -2.50
CA ILE A 219 -10.58 -21.29 -1.19
C ILE A 219 -12.06 -21.70 -1.26
N GLY A 220 -12.37 -22.93 -0.85
CA GLY A 220 -13.73 -23.40 -0.62
C GLY A 220 -14.14 -23.25 0.85
N ILE A 221 -15.22 -22.53 1.12
CA ILE A 221 -15.78 -22.37 2.47
C ILE A 221 -17.29 -22.65 2.40
N GLY A 222 -17.73 -23.72 3.05
CA GLY A 222 -19.11 -24.18 3.07
C GLY A 222 -19.29 -25.56 2.43
N HIS A 223 -20.37 -26.24 2.83
CA HIS A 223 -20.72 -27.59 2.39
C HIS A 223 -20.77 -27.70 0.86
N ASN A 224 -20.00 -28.62 0.26
CA ASN A 224 -19.85 -28.84 -1.18
C ASN A 224 -19.42 -27.60 -2.00
N SER A 225 -18.74 -26.61 -1.39
CA SER A 225 -18.06 -25.54 -2.14
C SER A 225 -16.93 -26.12 -3.00
N LEU A 226 -16.83 -25.71 -4.28
CA LEU A 226 -15.83 -26.19 -5.26
C LEU A 226 -15.72 -27.73 -5.39
N TYR A 227 -16.79 -28.47 -5.09
CA TYR A 227 -16.76 -29.94 -4.95
C TYR A 227 -16.19 -30.69 -6.16
N ASN A 228 -16.52 -30.29 -7.40
CA ASN A 228 -16.05 -30.95 -8.62
C ASN A 228 -14.73 -30.40 -9.20
N ASN A 229 -14.04 -29.51 -8.49
CA ASN A 229 -12.71 -29.05 -8.91
C ASN A 229 -11.80 -30.26 -9.14
N GLN A 230 -10.94 -30.19 -10.16
CA GLN A 230 -9.91 -31.19 -10.43
C GLN A 230 -8.55 -30.48 -10.58
N THR A 231 -8.50 -29.49 -11.48
CA THR A 231 -7.27 -28.75 -11.84
C THR A 231 -7.45 -27.22 -11.85
N ALA A 232 -8.65 -26.71 -11.55
CA ALA A 232 -8.91 -25.28 -11.45
C ALA A 232 -8.10 -24.69 -10.27
N SER A 233 -7.57 -23.49 -10.45
CA SER A 233 -6.62 -22.88 -9.50
C SER A 233 -6.92 -21.39 -9.27
N GLY A 234 -6.67 -20.88 -8.06
CA GLY A 234 -6.95 -19.48 -7.70
C GLY A 234 -8.44 -19.12 -7.56
N ASN A 235 -9.34 -20.08 -7.29
CA ASN A 235 -10.78 -19.83 -7.20
C ASN A 235 -11.26 -19.72 -5.76
N MET A 236 -12.09 -18.72 -5.45
CA MET A 236 -12.72 -18.52 -4.14
C MET A 236 -14.23 -18.84 -4.23
N ALA A 237 -14.74 -19.63 -3.29
CA ALA A 237 -16.12 -20.10 -3.22
C ALA A 237 -16.62 -20.18 -1.77
N ILE A 238 -17.31 -19.14 -1.31
CA ILE A 238 -17.80 -19.01 0.07
C ILE A 238 -19.33 -19.16 0.07
N GLY A 239 -19.83 -20.35 0.37
CA GLY A 239 -21.24 -20.67 0.51
C GLY A 239 -21.56 -22.12 0.19
N TYR A 240 -22.67 -22.62 0.75
CA TYR A 240 -23.25 -23.93 0.43
C TYR A 240 -23.36 -24.11 -1.10
N TYR A 241 -22.71 -25.13 -1.67
CA TYR A 241 -22.68 -25.43 -3.11
C TYR A 241 -22.19 -24.28 -4.04
N SER A 242 -21.45 -23.30 -3.53
CA SER A 242 -20.78 -22.28 -4.37
C SER A 242 -19.74 -22.93 -5.30
N LEU A 243 -19.75 -22.56 -6.59
CA LEU A 243 -18.90 -23.15 -7.64
C LEU A 243 -18.87 -24.71 -7.68
N TYR A 244 -19.96 -25.37 -7.29
CA TYR A 244 -20.04 -26.83 -7.16
C TYR A 244 -19.52 -27.62 -8.38
N SER A 245 -19.83 -27.17 -9.59
CA SER A 245 -19.57 -27.89 -10.85
C SER A 245 -18.27 -27.53 -11.56
N LEU A 246 -17.48 -26.58 -11.04
CA LEU A 246 -16.28 -26.09 -11.72
C LEU A 246 -15.23 -27.20 -11.82
N THR A 247 -14.76 -27.51 -13.03
CA THR A 247 -13.71 -28.53 -13.24
C THR A 247 -12.39 -27.90 -13.70
N VAL A 248 -12.47 -26.83 -14.50
CA VAL A 248 -11.35 -26.05 -15.03
C VAL A 248 -11.69 -24.56 -15.00
N GLY A 249 -10.89 -23.75 -14.31
CA GLY A 249 -11.13 -22.31 -14.19
C GLY A 249 -10.06 -21.60 -13.36
N ILE A 250 -9.97 -20.28 -13.51
CA ILE A 250 -8.97 -19.43 -12.83
C ILE A 250 -9.64 -18.14 -12.34
N GLU A 251 -9.30 -17.71 -11.12
CA GLU A 251 -9.67 -16.41 -10.54
C GLU A 251 -11.18 -16.11 -10.52
N ASN A 252 -12.01 -17.15 -10.35
CA ASN A 252 -13.44 -16.97 -10.06
C ASN A 252 -13.63 -16.65 -8.56
N ASN A 253 -14.28 -15.53 -8.24
CA ASN A 253 -14.45 -15.00 -6.88
C ASN A 253 -15.94 -15.00 -6.49
N VAL A 254 -16.34 -15.96 -5.65
CA VAL A 254 -17.76 -16.30 -5.46
C VAL A 254 -18.14 -16.37 -3.98
N VAL A 255 -19.20 -15.64 -3.61
CA VAL A 255 -19.75 -15.60 -2.26
C VAL A 255 -21.28 -15.72 -2.32
N GLY A 256 -21.83 -16.85 -1.91
CA GLY A 256 -23.27 -17.08 -1.87
C GLY A 256 -23.67 -18.55 -1.93
N ASN A 257 -24.78 -18.88 -1.29
CA ASN A 257 -25.42 -20.20 -1.39
C ASN A 257 -25.86 -20.45 -2.85
N ASN A 258 -25.41 -21.55 -3.44
CA ASN A 258 -25.57 -21.94 -4.85
C ASN A 258 -25.11 -20.86 -5.88
N ALA A 259 -24.24 -19.94 -5.51
CA ALA A 259 -23.67 -18.96 -6.44
C ALA A 259 -22.74 -19.65 -7.45
N LEU A 260 -22.94 -19.36 -8.75
CA LEU A 260 -22.30 -20.01 -9.89
C LEU A 260 -22.24 -21.56 -9.80
N GLN A 261 -23.27 -22.19 -9.19
CA GLN A 261 -23.26 -23.63 -8.90
C GLN A 261 -22.94 -24.48 -10.13
N ASN A 262 -23.54 -24.15 -11.29
CA ASN A 262 -23.44 -24.95 -12.50
C ASN A 262 -22.27 -24.56 -13.43
N LEU A 263 -21.42 -23.59 -13.06
CA LEU A 263 -20.29 -23.17 -13.88
C LEU A 263 -19.29 -24.33 -13.98
N VAL A 264 -19.08 -24.86 -15.19
CA VAL A 264 -18.13 -25.96 -15.45
C VAL A 264 -16.77 -25.42 -15.87
N ASN A 265 -16.76 -24.38 -16.73
CA ASN A 265 -15.55 -23.75 -17.24
C ASN A 265 -15.67 -22.22 -17.35
N GLY A 266 -14.78 -21.48 -16.67
CA GLY A 266 -14.81 -20.03 -16.68
C GLY A 266 -13.63 -19.36 -15.99
N TYR A 267 -13.38 -18.10 -16.34
CA TYR A 267 -12.26 -17.31 -15.84
C TYR A 267 -12.75 -15.93 -15.35
N TYR A 268 -12.14 -15.41 -14.28
CA TYR A 268 -12.34 -14.02 -13.80
C TYR A 268 -13.81 -13.65 -13.48
N ASN A 269 -14.69 -14.60 -13.16
CA ASN A 269 -16.07 -14.30 -12.80
C ASN A 269 -16.18 -13.89 -11.32
N SER A 270 -16.87 -12.79 -11.04
CA SER A 270 -17.18 -12.32 -9.68
C SER A 270 -18.67 -12.45 -9.39
N ALA A 271 -19.07 -13.20 -8.36
CA ALA A 271 -20.47 -13.40 -8.01
C ALA A 271 -20.72 -13.26 -6.49
N PHE A 272 -21.67 -12.40 -6.11
CA PHE A 272 -22.01 -12.13 -4.71
C PHE A 272 -23.54 -12.18 -4.52
N GLY A 273 -24.06 -13.25 -3.92
CA GLY A 273 -25.48 -13.41 -3.62
C GLY A 273 -26.00 -14.84 -3.74
N TYR A 274 -27.13 -15.11 -3.08
CA TYR A 274 -27.84 -16.39 -3.20
C TYR A 274 -28.21 -16.65 -4.68
N MET A 275 -27.81 -17.81 -5.22
CA MET A 275 -28.07 -18.23 -6.61
C MET A 275 -27.64 -17.21 -7.70
N ALA A 276 -26.70 -16.31 -7.40
CA ALA A 276 -26.10 -15.43 -8.41
C ALA A 276 -25.42 -16.27 -9.51
N GLY A 277 -25.80 -16.06 -10.77
CA GLY A 277 -25.29 -16.80 -11.92
C GLY A 277 -25.63 -18.29 -11.98
N PHE A 278 -26.66 -18.76 -11.27
CA PHE A 278 -26.94 -20.19 -11.06
C PHE A 278 -26.86 -21.08 -12.32
N ASN A 279 -27.49 -20.71 -13.45
CA ASN A 279 -27.47 -21.48 -14.70
C ASN A 279 -26.36 -21.07 -15.69
N ILE A 280 -25.38 -20.28 -15.27
CA ILE A 280 -24.16 -20.10 -16.07
C ILE A 280 -23.38 -21.41 -16.03
N THR A 281 -23.29 -22.11 -17.16
CA THR A 281 -22.49 -23.34 -17.32
C THR A 281 -21.10 -23.08 -17.87
N GLY A 282 -20.90 -21.95 -18.54
CA GLY A 282 -19.58 -21.51 -19.02
C GLY A 282 -19.50 -20.00 -19.23
N GLY A 283 -18.28 -19.50 -19.43
CA GLY A 283 -18.01 -18.10 -19.77
C GLY A 283 -17.19 -17.36 -18.71
N SER A 284 -16.80 -16.12 -19.03
CA SER A 284 -15.75 -15.40 -18.30
C SER A 284 -16.05 -13.92 -18.08
N SER A 285 -15.38 -13.32 -17.10
CA SER A 285 -15.43 -11.87 -16.81
C SER A 285 -16.85 -11.33 -16.55
N ASN A 286 -17.74 -12.13 -15.96
CA ASN A 286 -19.05 -11.67 -15.48
C ASN A 286 -18.95 -11.11 -14.06
N THR A 287 -19.65 -10.01 -13.77
CA THR A 287 -19.87 -9.46 -12.41
C THR A 287 -21.35 -9.59 -12.06
N LEU A 288 -21.67 -10.31 -10.98
CA LEU A 288 -23.01 -10.80 -10.67
C LEU A 288 -23.35 -10.57 -9.18
N ILE A 289 -23.84 -9.38 -8.84
CA ILE A 289 -24.00 -8.93 -7.45
C ILE A 289 -25.49 -8.78 -7.12
N GLY A 290 -26.05 -9.72 -6.37
CA GLY A 290 -27.45 -9.69 -5.93
C GLY A 290 -28.06 -11.09 -5.80
N PHE A 291 -29.17 -11.19 -5.06
CA PHE A 291 -29.98 -12.40 -5.01
C PHE A 291 -30.47 -12.73 -6.42
N GLU A 292 -30.12 -13.93 -6.93
CA GLU A 292 -30.44 -14.43 -8.27
C GLU A 292 -30.03 -13.48 -9.42
N ALA A 293 -29.02 -12.63 -9.20
CA ALA A 293 -28.44 -11.80 -10.26
C ALA A 293 -27.85 -12.69 -11.37
N GLY A 294 -28.30 -12.51 -12.62
CA GLY A 294 -27.87 -13.29 -13.78
C GLY A 294 -28.30 -14.76 -13.78
N TYR A 295 -29.30 -15.15 -12.97
CA TYR A 295 -29.71 -16.54 -12.72
C TYR A 295 -29.82 -17.42 -13.99
N GLY A 296 -30.55 -16.94 -15.01
CA GLY A 296 -30.81 -17.65 -16.27
C GLY A 296 -32.01 -18.58 -16.21
N SER A 297 -32.94 -18.51 -17.17
CA SER A 297 -34.09 -19.44 -17.25
C SER A 297 -33.71 -20.87 -17.68
N SER A 298 -32.50 -21.06 -18.20
CA SER A 298 -31.96 -22.34 -18.65
C SER A 298 -30.43 -22.30 -18.62
N PRO A 299 -29.74 -23.46 -18.58
CA PRO A 299 -28.29 -23.54 -18.76
C PRO A 299 -27.79 -22.76 -19.98
N HIS A 300 -26.78 -21.90 -19.78
CA HIS A 300 -26.22 -21.04 -20.83
C HIS A 300 -24.75 -20.69 -20.58
N SER A 301 -24.02 -20.34 -21.65
CA SER A 301 -22.66 -19.80 -21.57
C SER A 301 -22.67 -18.31 -21.92
N LYS A 302 -22.20 -17.45 -21.01
CA LYS A 302 -22.20 -15.98 -21.20
C LYS A 302 -21.01 -15.29 -20.55
N SER A 303 -20.54 -14.19 -21.14
CA SER A 303 -19.32 -13.49 -20.73
C SER A 303 -19.48 -11.97 -20.72
N GLY A 304 -18.61 -11.26 -20.00
CA GLY A 304 -18.53 -9.79 -20.04
C GLY A 304 -19.76 -9.03 -19.52
N ASN A 305 -20.62 -9.69 -18.74
CA ASN A 305 -21.84 -9.08 -18.21
C ASN A 305 -21.61 -8.39 -16.85
N VAL A 306 -22.35 -7.31 -16.57
CA VAL A 306 -22.37 -6.63 -15.26
C VAL A 306 -23.82 -6.52 -14.79
N PHE A 307 -24.20 -7.36 -13.82
CA PHE A 307 -25.54 -7.42 -13.25
C PHE A 307 -25.50 -7.09 -11.75
N LEU A 308 -26.26 -6.06 -11.33
CA LEU A 308 -26.23 -5.49 -9.98
C LEU A 308 -27.64 -5.24 -9.44
N GLY A 309 -28.02 -5.94 -8.37
CA GLY A 309 -29.28 -5.82 -7.63
C GLY A 309 -30.14 -7.10 -7.65
N TYR A 310 -31.27 -7.07 -6.93
CA TYR A 310 -32.17 -8.23 -6.80
C TYR A 310 -32.71 -8.68 -8.17
N LYS A 311 -32.36 -9.89 -8.60
CA LYS A 311 -32.74 -10.49 -9.89
C LYS A 311 -32.32 -9.68 -11.14
N ALA A 312 -31.33 -8.78 -11.03
CA ALA A 312 -30.74 -8.09 -12.19
C ALA A 312 -30.28 -9.10 -13.25
N GLY A 313 -30.72 -8.95 -14.51
CA GLY A 313 -30.35 -9.87 -15.60
C GLY A 313 -30.88 -11.31 -15.45
N TYR A 314 -31.91 -11.56 -14.62
CA TYR A 314 -32.42 -12.91 -14.30
C TYR A 314 -32.76 -13.77 -15.54
N TYR A 315 -33.30 -13.16 -16.61
CA TYR A 315 -33.64 -13.85 -17.86
C TYR A 315 -32.59 -13.67 -18.97
N GLU A 316 -31.53 -12.88 -18.74
CA GLU A 316 -30.54 -12.56 -19.78
C GLU A 316 -29.58 -13.74 -19.97
N THR A 317 -29.41 -14.17 -21.22
CA THR A 317 -28.60 -15.32 -21.63
C THR A 317 -27.44 -14.91 -22.55
N GLY A 318 -27.46 -13.68 -23.07
CA GLY A 318 -26.42 -13.08 -23.89
C GLY A 318 -25.19 -12.62 -23.11
N SER A 319 -24.21 -12.11 -23.85
CA SER A 319 -22.94 -11.57 -23.35
C SER A 319 -22.88 -10.05 -23.51
N ASN A 320 -21.92 -9.40 -22.83
CA ASN A 320 -21.63 -7.97 -22.90
C ASN A 320 -22.80 -7.05 -22.45
N LYS A 321 -23.63 -7.48 -21.50
CA LYS A 321 -24.81 -6.74 -21.03
C LYS A 321 -24.60 -6.05 -19.69
N LEU A 322 -25.20 -4.87 -19.53
CA LEU A 322 -25.30 -4.13 -18.27
C LEU A 322 -26.75 -4.17 -17.77
N TYR A 323 -26.97 -4.58 -16.51
CA TYR A 323 -28.26 -4.45 -15.80
C TYR A 323 -27.98 -3.98 -14.36
N ILE A 324 -28.38 -2.75 -14.02
CA ILE A 324 -28.41 -2.28 -12.63
C ILE A 324 -29.88 -2.10 -12.25
N GLU A 325 -30.42 -3.07 -11.49
CA GLU A 325 -31.86 -3.24 -11.33
C GLU A 325 -32.21 -4.05 -10.08
N ASN A 326 -33.31 -3.68 -9.40
CA ASN A 326 -33.78 -4.38 -8.20
C ASN A 326 -35.07 -5.18 -8.44
N SER A 327 -35.20 -5.73 -9.66
CA SER A 327 -36.29 -6.57 -10.12
C SER A 327 -35.80 -7.57 -11.19
N ASN A 328 -36.62 -8.55 -11.55
CA ASN A 328 -36.38 -9.44 -12.70
C ASN A 328 -36.83 -8.85 -14.05
N SER A 329 -36.94 -7.50 -14.16
CA SER A 329 -37.32 -6.83 -15.40
C SER A 329 -36.33 -7.10 -16.53
N THR A 330 -36.85 -7.31 -17.74
CA THR A 330 -36.05 -7.30 -18.98
C THR A 330 -35.65 -5.88 -19.40
N THR A 331 -36.31 -4.86 -18.85
CA THR A 331 -36.03 -3.42 -19.04
C THR A 331 -35.54 -2.81 -17.71
N PRO A 332 -34.22 -2.80 -17.44
CA PRO A 332 -33.66 -2.31 -16.18
C PRO A 332 -33.58 -0.78 -16.16
N LEU A 333 -33.72 -0.17 -14.98
CA LEU A 333 -33.57 1.25 -14.71
C LEU A 333 -32.31 1.84 -15.35
N ILE A 334 -31.19 1.12 -15.25
CA ILE A 334 -30.00 1.33 -16.08
C ILE A 334 -29.68 0.00 -16.77
N GLY A 335 -29.79 0.00 -18.09
CA GLY A 335 -29.39 -1.10 -18.98
C GLY A 335 -28.19 -0.71 -19.84
N GLY A 336 -27.71 -1.65 -20.63
CA GLY A 336 -26.71 -1.36 -21.65
C GLY A 336 -26.16 -2.58 -22.38
N ASP A 337 -25.43 -2.30 -23.44
CA ASP A 337 -24.76 -3.30 -24.27
C ASP A 337 -23.35 -2.81 -24.64
N PHE A 338 -22.35 -3.39 -23.96
CA PHE A 338 -20.93 -3.10 -24.12
C PHE A 338 -20.37 -3.54 -25.49
N SER A 339 -21.15 -4.25 -26.33
CA SER A 339 -20.77 -4.48 -27.75
C SER A 339 -21.15 -3.32 -28.68
N THR A 340 -21.86 -2.31 -28.16
CA THR A 340 -22.34 -1.13 -28.90
C THR A 340 -22.08 0.19 -28.17
N ASP A 341 -21.28 0.18 -27.10
CA ASP A 341 -21.01 1.30 -26.18
C ASP A 341 -22.27 2.04 -25.70
N ARG A 342 -23.38 1.31 -25.58
CA ARG A 342 -24.72 1.86 -25.29
C ARG A 342 -25.10 1.68 -23.83
N VAL A 343 -25.61 2.76 -23.22
CA VAL A 343 -26.31 2.75 -21.93
C VAL A 343 -27.75 3.19 -22.16
N ASP A 344 -28.70 2.44 -21.60
CA ASP A 344 -30.13 2.73 -21.63
C ASP A 344 -30.61 3.16 -20.25
N ILE A 345 -31.42 4.22 -20.17
CA ILE A 345 -32.12 4.59 -18.93
C ILE A 345 -33.61 4.35 -19.14
N ASN A 346 -34.12 3.20 -18.69
CA ASN A 346 -35.55 2.85 -18.86
C ASN A 346 -36.48 3.52 -17.83
N GLY A 347 -35.91 4.26 -16.87
CA GLY A 347 -36.64 5.14 -15.96
C GLY A 347 -36.59 6.63 -16.36
N THR A 348 -37.08 7.51 -15.50
CA THR A 348 -36.96 8.96 -15.72
C THR A 348 -35.56 9.47 -15.38
N LEU A 349 -34.76 9.79 -16.40
CA LEU A 349 -33.43 10.41 -16.22
C LEU A 349 -33.54 11.85 -15.71
N LYS A 350 -33.53 12.04 -14.39
CA LYS A 350 -33.54 13.37 -13.76
C LYS A 350 -32.14 13.98 -13.69
N ILE A 351 -31.68 14.58 -14.79
CA ILE A 351 -30.45 15.39 -14.81
C ILE A 351 -30.59 16.53 -13.80
N THR A 352 -29.75 16.55 -12.77
CA THR A 352 -29.77 17.56 -11.69
C THR A 352 -28.53 18.44 -11.75
N GLY A 353 -28.57 19.43 -12.62
CA GLY A 353 -27.51 20.43 -12.82
C GLY A 353 -27.99 21.52 -13.78
N GLY A 354 -28.16 22.74 -13.27
CA GLY A 354 -28.85 23.82 -13.98
C GLY A 354 -30.37 23.73 -13.86
N SER A 355 -31.04 24.87 -13.66
CA SER A 355 -32.50 24.94 -13.58
C SER A 355 -33.10 25.01 -14.99
N PRO A 356 -34.02 24.09 -15.37
CA PRO A 356 -34.70 24.14 -16.66
C PRO A 356 -35.80 25.22 -16.61
N GLY A 357 -35.38 26.47 -16.75
CA GLY A 357 -36.30 27.61 -16.86
C GLY A 357 -37.31 27.42 -18.01
N ALA A 358 -38.50 28.01 -17.87
CA ALA A 358 -39.59 27.84 -18.81
C ALA A 358 -39.20 28.14 -20.27
N ASN A 359 -39.86 27.46 -21.20
CA ASN A 359 -39.59 27.49 -22.65
C ASN A 359 -38.19 27.02 -23.05
N LYS A 360 -37.62 26.03 -22.34
CA LYS A 360 -36.38 25.34 -22.73
C LYS A 360 -36.57 23.90 -23.23
N TYR A 361 -35.71 23.51 -24.18
CA TYR A 361 -35.56 22.19 -24.78
C TYR A 361 -34.12 21.66 -24.59
N LEU A 362 -33.95 20.34 -24.61
CA LEU A 362 -32.66 19.67 -24.45
C LEU A 362 -32.00 19.44 -25.82
N ILE A 363 -30.68 19.65 -25.92
CA ILE A 363 -29.86 19.38 -27.11
C ILE A 363 -28.61 18.61 -26.72
N SER A 364 -28.21 17.61 -27.51
CA SER A 364 -26.90 16.95 -27.43
C SER A 364 -25.87 17.63 -28.34
N ASP A 365 -24.63 17.75 -27.88
CA ASP A 365 -23.50 18.12 -28.73
C ASP A 365 -22.97 16.94 -29.58
N ALA A 366 -21.96 17.20 -30.42
CA ALA A 366 -21.34 16.20 -31.30
C ALA A 366 -20.48 15.15 -30.55
N SER A 367 -20.34 15.26 -29.23
CA SER A 367 -19.67 14.30 -28.34
C SER A 367 -20.64 13.59 -27.39
N GLY A 368 -21.95 13.84 -27.52
CA GLY A 368 -23.01 13.20 -26.74
C GLY A 368 -23.44 13.93 -25.46
N ASN A 369 -22.86 15.09 -25.13
CA ASN A 369 -23.20 15.81 -23.90
C ASN A 369 -24.52 16.59 -24.06
N ALA A 370 -25.46 16.47 -23.11
CA ALA A 370 -26.79 17.09 -23.19
C ALA A 370 -26.91 18.40 -22.37
N SER A 371 -27.55 19.44 -22.94
CA SER A 371 -27.73 20.75 -22.30
C SER A 371 -29.03 21.49 -22.72
N TRP A 372 -29.43 22.56 -22.02
CA TRP A 372 -30.76 23.20 -22.14
C TRP A 372 -30.77 24.58 -22.84
N SER A 373 -31.48 24.71 -23.97
CA SER A 373 -31.64 25.92 -24.82
C SER A 373 -33.11 26.40 -24.94
N SER A 374 -33.42 27.60 -25.45
CA SER A 374 -34.76 28.26 -25.33
C SER A 374 -35.47 28.66 -26.65
N ILE A 375 -36.81 28.80 -26.61
CA ILE A 375 -37.74 29.06 -27.74
C ILE A 375 -38.47 30.43 -27.64
N GLY A 376 -38.82 31.05 -28.77
CA GLY A 376 -39.70 32.23 -28.87
C GLY A 376 -40.62 32.21 -30.11
N LEU A 377 -41.82 32.84 -30.00
CA LEU A 377 -42.95 32.84 -30.96
C LEU A 377 -43.82 34.11 -30.76
N ASN A 378 -44.55 34.60 -31.79
CA ASN A 378 -45.88 35.25 -31.65
C ASN A 378 -46.57 35.79 -32.97
N THR A 379 -47.89 35.61 -33.04
CA THR A 379 -48.97 36.45 -33.67
C THR A 379 -48.91 36.96 -35.14
N ILE A 380 -49.84 36.48 -35.99
CA ILE A 380 -50.45 37.18 -37.16
C ILE A 380 -51.94 36.77 -37.24
N ASN A 381 -52.88 37.68 -37.55
CA ASN A 381 -54.32 37.36 -37.57
C ASN A 381 -55.24 38.34 -38.37
N ASP A 382 -54.76 39.00 -39.44
CA ASP A 382 -55.45 40.19 -40.01
C ASP A 382 -55.31 40.34 -41.55
N VAL A 383 -55.33 39.22 -42.30
CA VAL A 383 -55.00 39.18 -43.76
C VAL A 383 -56.24 39.34 -44.64
N ILE A 384 -56.18 40.28 -45.59
CA ILE A 384 -57.08 40.48 -46.73
C ILE A 384 -56.26 40.35 -48.03
N THR A 385 -56.79 39.68 -49.03
CA THR A 385 -56.18 39.59 -50.37
C THR A 385 -57.23 39.85 -51.45
N ASP A 386 -56.91 40.72 -52.41
CA ASP A 386 -57.52 40.68 -53.74
C ASP A 386 -56.68 39.80 -54.68
N ASP A 387 -57.08 39.68 -55.94
CA ASP A 387 -56.45 38.76 -56.91
C ASP A 387 -54.98 39.12 -57.26
N THR A 388 -54.45 40.27 -56.81
CA THR A 388 -53.01 40.60 -56.98
C THR A 388 -52.32 41.19 -55.74
N SER A 389 -53.06 41.69 -54.75
CA SER A 389 -52.50 42.46 -53.62
C SER A 389 -52.75 41.81 -52.24
N VAL A 390 -51.85 42.07 -51.28
CA VAL A 390 -51.85 41.45 -49.94
C VAL A 390 -51.84 42.52 -48.85
N PHE A 391 -52.96 42.69 -48.15
CA PHE A 391 -53.11 43.65 -47.07
C PHE A 391 -53.22 42.93 -45.72
N ILE A 392 -52.46 43.36 -44.71
CA ILE A 392 -52.43 42.70 -43.38
C ILE A 392 -52.50 43.77 -42.29
N GLY A 393 -53.69 44.14 -41.84
CA GLY A 393 -53.88 45.16 -40.80
C GLY A 393 -55.16 45.99 -40.94
N TYR A 394 -55.81 46.31 -39.82
CA TYR A 394 -56.95 47.23 -39.75
C TYR A 394 -56.78 48.51 -40.63
N LEU A 395 -57.67 48.68 -41.61
CA LEU A 395 -57.71 49.73 -42.64
C LEU A 395 -56.51 49.77 -43.61
N ALA A 396 -55.76 48.68 -43.77
CA ALA A 396 -54.82 48.54 -44.88
C ALA A 396 -55.56 48.43 -46.22
N GLY A 397 -55.07 49.11 -47.27
CA GLY A 397 -55.66 49.08 -48.63
C GLY A 397 -57.07 49.65 -48.76
N ASN A 398 -57.56 50.41 -47.78
CA ASN A 398 -58.98 50.73 -47.62
C ASN A 398 -59.65 51.51 -48.77
N ALA A 399 -58.89 52.16 -49.66
CA ALA A 399 -59.42 52.96 -50.78
C ALA A 399 -59.04 52.44 -52.17
N ASP A 400 -58.46 51.23 -52.29
CA ASP A 400 -57.95 50.72 -53.57
C ASP A 400 -59.10 50.52 -54.58
N ASP A 401 -59.03 51.27 -55.69
CA ASP A 401 -60.11 51.39 -56.69
C ASP A 401 -59.66 50.96 -58.11
N GLY A 402 -58.42 50.49 -58.24
CA GLY A 402 -57.86 49.95 -59.48
C GLY A 402 -56.35 49.65 -59.45
N GLY A 403 -55.70 49.70 -58.28
CA GLY A 403 -54.32 49.28 -58.08
C GLY A 403 -54.15 47.77 -58.19
N ASN A 404 -52.95 47.35 -58.58
CA ASN A 404 -52.58 45.93 -58.66
C ASN A 404 -51.17 45.72 -58.07
N TYR A 405 -50.92 44.52 -57.55
CA TYR A 405 -49.66 44.06 -56.97
C TYR A 405 -49.17 44.87 -55.75
N ASN A 406 -50.10 45.36 -54.93
CA ASN A 406 -49.79 46.11 -53.71
C ASN A 406 -49.59 45.15 -52.50
N VAL A 407 -48.77 45.52 -51.51
CA VAL A 407 -48.55 44.71 -50.29
C VAL A 407 -48.57 45.63 -49.07
N GLY A 408 -49.70 45.75 -48.36
CA GLY A 408 -49.89 46.67 -47.23
C GLY A 408 -49.99 45.98 -45.87
N ILE A 409 -48.86 45.69 -45.23
CA ILE A 409 -48.78 44.98 -43.93
C ILE A 409 -48.67 45.99 -42.78
N GLY A 410 -49.80 46.46 -42.27
CA GLY A 410 -49.89 47.25 -41.04
C GLY A 410 -51.16 48.10 -40.97
N ARG A 411 -51.56 48.50 -39.75
CA ARG A 411 -52.73 49.36 -39.53
C ARG A 411 -52.67 50.63 -40.40
N LYS A 412 -53.63 50.84 -41.31
CA LYS A 412 -53.66 51.94 -42.30
C LYS A 412 -52.47 51.97 -43.28
N ALA A 413 -51.83 50.84 -43.59
CA ALA A 413 -50.85 50.77 -44.67
C ALA A 413 -51.55 50.94 -46.04
N LEU A 414 -51.06 51.83 -46.92
CA LEU A 414 -51.68 52.17 -48.21
C LEU A 414 -53.17 52.57 -48.11
N GLU A 415 -53.59 53.19 -46.99
CA GLU A 415 -55.01 53.49 -46.72
C GLU A 415 -55.74 54.27 -47.83
N ASN A 416 -55.08 55.22 -48.48
CA ASN A 416 -55.65 56.05 -49.56
C ASN A 416 -55.10 55.70 -50.97
N SER A 417 -54.46 54.54 -51.12
CA SER A 417 -54.08 53.98 -52.44
C SER A 417 -55.32 53.82 -53.29
N SER A 418 -55.33 54.31 -54.53
CA SER A 418 -56.50 54.21 -55.42
C SER A 418 -56.14 53.47 -56.72
N THR A 419 -55.40 54.11 -57.63
CA THR A 419 -54.86 53.49 -58.86
C THR A 419 -53.34 53.32 -58.83
N ALA A 420 -52.75 53.47 -57.64
CA ALA A 420 -51.34 53.19 -57.36
C ALA A 420 -51.02 51.70 -57.50
N ASN A 421 -49.91 51.36 -58.18
CA ASN A 421 -49.55 49.98 -58.54
C ASN A 421 -48.17 49.59 -57.99
N ARG A 422 -47.99 48.30 -57.68
CA ARG A 422 -46.71 47.67 -57.27
C ARG A 422 -46.05 48.29 -56.03
N ASN A 423 -46.83 48.73 -55.04
CA ASN A 423 -46.30 49.34 -53.81
C ASN A 423 -46.23 48.34 -52.64
N THR A 424 -45.10 48.27 -51.94
CA THR A 424 -44.91 47.44 -50.72
C THR A 424 -44.82 48.31 -49.48
N ALA A 425 -45.87 48.39 -48.68
CA ALA A 425 -45.98 49.18 -47.46
C ALA A 425 -46.10 48.30 -46.20
N VAL A 426 -45.00 48.07 -45.48
CA VAL A 426 -44.95 47.20 -44.30
C VAL A 426 -44.77 48.03 -43.03
N GLY A 427 -45.88 48.57 -42.51
CA GLY A 427 -45.92 49.26 -41.23
C GLY A 427 -47.19 50.04 -41.00
N VAL A 428 -47.49 50.35 -39.73
CA VAL A 428 -48.64 51.20 -39.35
C VAL A 428 -48.50 52.56 -40.04
N LEU A 429 -49.48 52.98 -40.84
CA LEU A 429 -49.47 54.21 -41.66
C LEU A 429 -48.36 54.27 -42.76
N ALA A 430 -47.77 53.16 -43.18
CA ALA A 430 -46.83 53.17 -44.31
C ALA A 430 -47.54 53.55 -45.63
N LEU A 431 -46.98 54.51 -46.40
CA LEU A 431 -47.56 55.07 -47.64
C LEU A 431 -49.04 55.49 -47.54
N ASN A 432 -49.55 55.87 -46.36
CA ASN A 432 -51.00 55.95 -46.15
C ASN A 432 -51.73 57.06 -46.94
N THR A 433 -51.04 58.06 -47.47
CA THR A 433 -51.62 59.10 -48.36
C THR A 433 -51.28 58.91 -49.84
N ASN A 434 -50.56 57.85 -50.22
CA ASN A 434 -50.19 57.60 -51.62
C ASN A 434 -51.45 57.21 -52.39
N THR A 435 -51.77 57.89 -53.50
CA THR A 435 -53.00 57.66 -54.27
C THR A 435 -52.74 57.01 -55.62
N ILE A 436 -51.75 57.53 -56.37
CA ILE A 436 -51.40 57.10 -57.75
C ILE A 436 -49.91 56.72 -57.85
N GLY A 437 -49.06 57.10 -56.89
CA GLY A 437 -47.62 56.80 -56.93
C GLY A 437 -47.34 55.30 -56.98
N ALA A 438 -46.44 54.89 -57.86
CA ALA A 438 -46.18 53.49 -58.19
C ALA A 438 -44.75 53.03 -57.84
N ASP A 439 -44.57 51.71 -57.74
CA ASP A 439 -43.25 51.08 -57.54
C ASP A 439 -42.51 51.56 -56.28
N ASN A 440 -43.23 51.94 -55.21
CA ASN A 440 -42.63 52.36 -53.94
C ASN A 440 -42.52 51.22 -52.92
N VAL A 441 -41.42 51.17 -52.18
CA VAL A 441 -41.25 50.34 -50.97
C VAL A 441 -41.22 51.25 -49.74
N ALA A 442 -41.96 50.90 -48.68
CA ALA A 442 -42.13 51.67 -47.46
C ALA A 442 -42.28 50.74 -46.24
N ILE A 443 -41.16 50.32 -45.64
CA ILE A 443 -41.15 49.35 -44.54
C ILE A 443 -40.86 50.07 -43.21
N GLY A 444 -41.90 50.36 -42.43
CA GLY A 444 -41.79 50.99 -41.11
C GLY A 444 -43.05 51.76 -40.71
N HIS A 445 -43.24 51.99 -39.40
CA HIS A 445 -44.35 52.81 -38.90
C HIS A 445 -44.27 54.23 -39.49
N SER A 446 -45.26 54.64 -40.28
CA SER A 446 -45.32 55.91 -41.01
C SER A 446 -44.16 56.13 -41.99
N ALA A 447 -43.60 55.06 -42.56
CA ALA A 447 -42.64 55.15 -43.67
C ALA A 447 -43.29 55.80 -44.90
N ASN A 448 -42.64 56.83 -45.45
CA ASN A 448 -43.08 57.63 -46.60
C ASN A 448 -44.53 58.14 -46.52
N SER A 449 -45.06 58.39 -45.31
CA SER A 449 -46.52 58.44 -45.10
C SER A 449 -47.25 59.65 -45.69
N LEU A 450 -46.54 60.69 -46.14
CA LEU A 450 -47.13 61.89 -46.78
C LEU A 450 -46.86 62.00 -48.29
N ASN A 451 -46.32 60.95 -48.92
CA ASN A 451 -46.25 60.85 -50.37
C ASN A 451 -47.66 60.73 -50.97
N GLN A 452 -47.93 61.40 -52.10
CA GLN A 452 -49.21 61.28 -52.84
C GLN A 452 -49.03 60.61 -54.21
N THR A 453 -48.12 61.11 -55.04
CA THR A 453 -47.92 60.64 -56.44
C THR A 453 -46.47 60.34 -56.79
N GLY A 454 -45.56 60.49 -55.82
CA GLY A 454 -44.15 60.13 -55.96
C GLY A 454 -43.97 58.63 -56.14
N SER A 455 -43.00 58.25 -56.97
CA SER A 455 -42.83 56.87 -57.45
C SER A 455 -41.37 56.40 -57.34
N GLN A 456 -41.16 55.08 -57.38
CA GLN A 456 -39.81 54.48 -57.37
C GLN A 456 -38.96 54.81 -56.12
N ASN A 457 -39.60 55.11 -54.97
CA ASN A 457 -38.87 55.34 -53.72
C ASN A 457 -38.69 54.03 -52.93
N THR A 458 -37.50 53.80 -52.37
CA THR A 458 -37.21 52.66 -51.47
C THR A 458 -36.92 53.17 -50.06
N ILE A 459 -37.91 53.06 -49.18
CA ILE A 459 -37.94 53.68 -47.86
C ILE A 459 -38.10 52.58 -46.80
N VAL A 460 -37.15 52.45 -45.88
CA VAL A 460 -37.16 51.40 -44.85
C VAL A 460 -36.74 52.00 -43.51
N GLY A 461 -37.70 52.24 -42.63
CA GLY A 461 -37.51 52.79 -41.30
C GLY A 461 -38.79 53.41 -40.75
N CYS A 462 -38.98 53.36 -39.44
CA CYS A 462 -40.08 54.12 -38.80
C CYS A 462 -39.86 55.61 -39.05
N LEU A 463 -40.90 56.31 -39.53
CA LEU A 463 -40.92 57.70 -39.94
C LEU A 463 -39.95 58.10 -41.09
N ALA A 464 -39.23 57.15 -41.69
CA ALA A 464 -38.32 57.42 -42.80
C ALA A 464 -39.05 58.05 -43.99
N GLY A 465 -38.45 59.04 -44.63
CA GLY A 465 -38.98 59.74 -45.80
C GLY A 465 -40.31 60.48 -45.60
N LYS A 466 -40.82 60.62 -44.37
CA LYS A 466 -42.21 61.02 -44.13
C LYS A 466 -42.59 62.36 -44.76
N GLY A 467 -41.77 63.38 -44.61
CA GLY A 467 -42.05 64.79 -44.94
C GLY A 467 -42.69 65.57 -43.79
N SER A 468 -42.47 66.89 -43.78
CA SER A 468 -43.16 67.86 -42.93
C SER A 468 -44.51 68.33 -43.51
N SER A 469 -44.68 68.17 -44.83
CA SER A 469 -45.94 68.38 -45.56
C SER A 469 -46.22 67.21 -46.52
N LEU A 470 -47.39 67.22 -47.16
CA LEU A 470 -47.67 66.36 -48.31
C LEU A 470 -46.69 66.64 -49.46
N HIS A 471 -46.21 65.59 -50.13
CA HIS A 471 -45.20 65.67 -51.20
C HIS A 471 -45.41 64.60 -52.28
N SER A 472 -44.59 64.64 -53.34
CA SER A 472 -44.60 63.65 -54.44
C SER A 472 -43.20 63.46 -55.03
N LYS A 473 -42.23 63.23 -54.13
CA LYS A 473 -40.82 62.98 -54.50
C LYS A 473 -40.62 61.57 -55.06
N SER A 474 -39.62 61.39 -55.93
CA SER A 474 -39.37 60.12 -56.61
C SER A 474 -37.89 59.70 -56.54
N GLY A 475 -37.62 58.41 -56.75
CA GLY A 475 -36.24 57.90 -56.87
C GLY A 475 -35.37 58.00 -55.61
N ASN A 476 -35.97 58.21 -54.42
CA ASN A 476 -35.21 58.30 -53.17
C ASN A 476 -34.97 56.94 -52.52
N VAL A 477 -33.83 56.77 -51.84
CA VAL A 477 -33.47 55.56 -51.08
C VAL A 477 -33.12 55.95 -49.64
N PHE A 478 -34.05 55.74 -48.70
CA PHE A 478 -33.89 56.12 -47.29
C PHE A 478 -33.97 54.91 -46.35
N LEU A 479 -32.95 54.70 -45.54
CA LEU A 479 -32.68 53.44 -44.81
C LEU A 479 -32.32 53.72 -43.34
N GLY A 480 -33.32 53.59 -42.46
CA GLY A 480 -33.25 53.63 -40.98
C GLY A 480 -34.23 54.64 -40.35
N TYR A 481 -34.26 54.71 -39.02
CA TYR A 481 -35.25 55.53 -38.28
C TYR A 481 -35.16 57.01 -38.68
N MET A 482 -36.28 57.59 -39.13
CA MET A 482 -36.37 58.98 -39.61
C MET A 482 -35.40 59.37 -40.75
N ALA A 483 -34.73 58.42 -41.42
CA ALA A 483 -33.85 58.73 -42.55
C ALA A 483 -34.59 59.54 -43.62
N GLY A 484 -34.04 60.71 -43.99
CA GLY A 484 -34.68 61.64 -44.94
C GLY A 484 -36.05 62.17 -44.49
N TYR A 485 -36.31 62.33 -43.19
CA TYR A 485 -37.60 62.75 -42.64
C TYR A 485 -38.13 64.05 -43.26
N ASP A 486 -37.34 65.12 -43.24
CA ASP A 486 -37.72 66.44 -43.79
C ASP A 486 -37.28 66.63 -45.25
N GLU A 487 -36.64 65.64 -45.87
CA GLU A 487 -36.24 65.72 -47.28
C GLU A 487 -37.49 65.71 -48.18
N THR A 488 -37.51 66.61 -49.17
CA THR A 488 -38.62 66.82 -50.11
C THR A 488 -38.17 66.77 -51.57
N ALA A 489 -36.87 66.73 -51.84
CA ALA A 489 -36.31 66.50 -53.16
C ALA A 489 -36.46 65.04 -53.63
N SER A 490 -36.25 64.85 -54.92
CA SER A 490 -36.08 63.53 -55.56
C SER A 490 -34.61 63.11 -55.57
N ASN A 491 -34.35 61.84 -55.87
CA ASN A 491 -33.02 61.28 -56.18
C ASN A 491 -31.97 61.37 -55.06
N LYS A 492 -32.36 61.27 -53.78
CA LYS A 492 -31.44 61.31 -52.63
C LYS A 492 -31.21 59.92 -52.01
N LEU A 493 -30.00 59.71 -51.46
CA LEU A 493 -29.62 58.54 -50.66
C LEU A 493 -29.37 58.98 -49.20
N TYR A 494 -30.07 58.37 -48.24
CA TYR A 494 -29.84 58.57 -46.80
C TYR A 494 -29.86 57.23 -46.08
N ILE A 495 -28.73 56.77 -45.57
CA ILE A 495 -28.63 55.62 -44.66
C ILE A 495 -28.20 56.15 -43.29
N GLU A 496 -29.16 56.27 -42.37
CA GLU A 496 -28.97 56.78 -41.02
C GLU A 496 -30.11 56.34 -40.09
N ASN A 497 -29.97 56.57 -38.79
CA ASN A 497 -31.01 56.23 -37.81
C ASN A 497 -31.45 57.45 -36.97
N SER A 498 -31.53 58.60 -37.64
CA SER A 498 -31.94 59.91 -37.13
C SER A 498 -32.69 60.71 -38.21
N ASN A 499 -33.23 61.87 -37.84
CA ASN A 499 -33.79 62.85 -38.78
C ASN A 499 -32.75 63.89 -39.24
N SER A 500 -31.49 63.47 -39.41
CA SER A 500 -30.42 64.41 -39.75
C SER A 500 -30.56 64.92 -41.18
N SER A 501 -29.95 66.07 -41.45
CA SER A 501 -29.59 66.48 -42.81
C SER A 501 -28.24 65.92 -43.27
N THR A 502 -27.52 65.23 -42.37
CA THR A 502 -26.20 64.62 -42.62
C THR A 502 -26.21 63.13 -42.20
N PRO A 503 -26.64 62.23 -43.09
CA PRO A 503 -26.76 60.79 -42.80
C PRO A 503 -25.38 60.12 -42.67
N LEU A 504 -25.31 58.93 -42.03
CA LEU A 504 -24.06 58.18 -41.90
C LEU A 504 -23.47 57.78 -43.25
N ILE A 505 -24.32 57.38 -44.20
CA ILE A 505 -24.01 57.32 -45.62
C ILE A 505 -25.05 58.18 -46.34
N GLY A 506 -24.60 59.20 -47.05
CA GLY A 506 -25.47 60.07 -47.84
C GLY A 506 -25.08 60.09 -49.30
N GLY A 507 -25.96 60.64 -50.13
CA GLY A 507 -25.67 60.85 -51.55
C GLY A 507 -26.77 61.57 -52.30
N ASP A 508 -26.42 61.98 -53.52
CA ASP A 508 -27.29 62.62 -54.49
C ASP A 508 -27.13 61.90 -55.83
N PHE A 509 -28.13 61.09 -56.19
CA PHE A 509 -28.17 60.34 -57.45
C PHE A 509 -28.38 61.24 -58.68
N ALA A 510 -28.63 62.54 -58.52
CA ALA A 510 -28.64 63.52 -59.61
C ALA A 510 -27.30 64.24 -59.78
N ALA A 511 -26.36 64.09 -58.84
CA ALA A 511 -25.00 64.64 -58.90
C ALA A 511 -23.89 63.54 -58.97
N ASP A 512 -24.28 62.26 -58.98
CA ASP A 512 -23.41 61.09 -58.86
C ASP A 512 -22.52 61.08 -57.58
N GLU A 513 -22.97 61.74 -56.51
CA GLU A 513 -22.23 61.87 -55.25
C GLU A 513 -22.67 60.85 -54.19
N VAL A 514 -21.70 60.23 -53.50
CA VAL A 514 -21.91 59.44 -52.28
C VAL A 514 -20.82 59.80 -51.26
N TYR A 515 -21.22 60.08 -50.02
CA TYR A 515 -20.33 60.46 -48.92
C TYR A 515 -20.61 59.64 -47.65
N ILE A 516 -19.56 59.41 -46.84
CA ILE A 516 -19.63 58.67 -45.58
C ILE A 516 -19.29 59.63 -44.44
N ASN A 517 -20.24 59.93 -43.56
CA ASN A 517 -20.01 60.77 -42.38
C ASN A 517 -19.48 59.94 -41.18
N GLY A 518 -18.59 58.98 -41.48
CA GLY A 518 -18.06 57.97 -40.55
C GLY A 518 -16.87 57.21 -41.14
N THR A 519 -16.36 56.19 -40.43
CA THR A 519 -15.12 55.48 -40.78
C THR A 519 -15.29 54.34 -41.79
N ILE A 520 -14.34 54.19 -42.72
CA ILE A 520 -14.37 53.22 -43.85
C ILE A 520 -13.28 52.13 -43.68
N LYS A 521 -13.52 50.93 -44.25
CA LYS A 521 -12.54 49.81 -44.33
C LYS A 521 -12.48 49.27 -45.78
N ILE A 522 -11.29 48.94 -46.28
CA ILE A 522 -11.00 48.62 -47.69
C ILE A 522 -10.28 47.25 -47.81
N THR A 523 -10.41 46.56 -48.94
CA THR A 523 -9.90 45.19 -49.17
C THR A 523 -9.06 44.99 -50.45
N GLY A 524 -8.97 45.96 -51.36
CA GLY A 524 -8.28 45.83 -52.66
C GLY A 524 -6.75 46.04 -52.61
N GLY A 525 -6.02 45.45 -53.55
CA GLY A 525 -4.55 45.30 -53.53
C GLY A 525 -4.15 43.89 -53.08
N SER A 526 -2.90 43.64 -52.67
CA SER A 526 -2.48 42.33 -52.12
C SER A 526 -2.53 42.33 -50.58
N PRO A 527 -3.59 41.83 -49.92
CA PRO A 527 -3.76 41.93 -48.48
C PRO A 527 -3.11 40.71 -47.81
N GLY A 528 -1.78 40.62 -47.93
CA GLY A 528 -1.01 39.56 -47.26
C GLY A 528 -1.02 39.75 -45.74
N SER A 529 -0.94 38.66 -44.98
CA SER A 529 -0.84 38.75 -43.52
C SER A 529 0.32 39.66 -43.10
N GLY A 530 0.05 40.61 -42.19
CA GLY A 530 0.99 41.65 -41.75
C GLY A 530 1.10 42.88 -42.67
N LYS A 531 0.46 42.93 -43.84
CA LYS A 531 0.53 44.13 -44.70
C LYS A 531 -0.35 45.28 -44.20
N ILE A 532 0.08 46.51 -44.48
CA ILE A 532 -0.58 47.77 -44.07
C ILE A 532 -1.14 48.52 -45.27
N LEU A 533 -2.28 49.20 -45.10
CA LEU A 533 -2.98 49.95 -46.16
C LEU A 533 -2.55 51.42 -46.15
N THR A 534 -2.14 51.93 -47.31
CA THR A 534 -1.68 53.32 -47.52
C THR A 534 -2.34 53.94 -48.76
N SER A 535 -2.68 55.23 -48.72
CA SER A 535 -3.26 55.95 -49.87
C SER A 535 -2.19 56.72 -50.66
N ASP A 536 -2.35 56.80 -51.98
CA ASP A 536 -1.49 57.58 -52.88
C ASP A 536 -1.97 59.04 -53.05
N ALA A 537 -1.20 59.85 -53.79
CA ALA A 537 -1.54 61.26 -54.04
C ALA A 537 -2.81 61.48 -54.89
N ASN A 538 -3.39 60.42 -55.46
CA ASN A 538 -4.65 60.43 -56.20
C ASN A 538 -5.82 59.87 -55.36
N GLY A 539 -5.60 59.55 -54.08
CA GLY A 539 -6.59 58.95 -53.18
C GLY A 539 -6.70 57.42 -53.24
N THR A 540 -5.86 56.74 -54.04
CA THR A 540 -5.95 55.29 -54.26
C THR A 540 -5.29 54.52 -53.11
N ALA A 541 -6.08 53.74 -52.37
CA ALA A 541 -5.58 52.90 -51.28
C ALA A 541 -4.95 51.59 -51.78
N SER A 542 -3.77 51.22 -51.25
CA SER A 542 -2.98 50.03 -51.63
C SER A 542 -2.23 49.40 -50.44
N TRP A 543 -1.94 48.09 -50.50
CA TRP A 543 -1.29 47.35 -49.41
C TRP A 543 0.23 47.22 -49.58
N GLN A 544 0.98 47.76 -48.61
CA GLN A 544 2.45 47.72 -48.56
C GLN A 544 2.97 46.59 -47.66
N ALA A 545 4.20 46.12 -47.94
CA ALA A 545 4.79 44.98 -47.26
C ALA A 545 5.20 45.29 -45.80
N ASN A 546 5.05 44.31 -44.91
CA ASN A 546 5.46 44.45 -43.52
C ASN A 546 6.99 44.51 -43.41
N ALA A 547 7.54 45.57 -42.82
CA ALA A 547 8.84 45.49 -42.19
C ALA A 547 8.66 44.73 -40.87
N ALA A 548 9.53 43.76 -40.56
CA ALA A 548 9.37 42.97 -39.35
C ALA A 548 9.44 43.87 -38.10
N ALA A 549 8.41 43.82 -37.25
CA ALA A 549 8.38 44.55 -35.99
C ALA A 549 9.48 44.02 -35.05
N THR A 550 10.27 44.92 -34.49
CA THR A 550 11.35 44.60 -33.53
C THR A 550 10.83 44.39 -32.10
N GLU A 551 9.65 44.92 -31.78
CA GLU A 551 9.11 45.03 -30.43
C GLU A 551 7.60 44.69 -30.39
N LEU A 552 7.13 44.22 -29.23
CA LEU A 552 5.72 43.90 -28.94
C LEU A 552 5.10 45.04 -28.12
N ASN A 553 4.19 45.83 -28.70
CA ASN A 553 3.74 47.11 -28.13
C ASN A 553 2.21 47.26 -27.92
N GLU A 554 1.41 46.20 -28.05
CA GLU A 554 -0.06 46.25 -27.84
C GLU A 554 -0.55 45.63 -26.51
N LEU A 555 0.33 45.00 -25.73
CA LEU A 555 0.08 44.69 -24.31
C LEU A 555 0.59 45.86 -23.47
N SER A 556 -0.30 46.70 -22.93
CA SER A 556 0.07 47.91 -22.20
C SER A 556 0.81 47.68 -20.87
N ASP A 557 0.90 46.43 -20.42
CA ASP A 557 1.64 45.98 -19.24
C ASP A 557 2.67 44.88 -19.57
N ALA A 558 3.01 44.70 -20.85
CA ALA A 558 4.19 43.93 -21.25
C ALA A 558 5.34 44.87 -21.65
N VAL A 559 6.50 44.69 -21.01
CA VAL A 559 7.71 45.44 -21.33
C VAL A 559 8.73 44.48 -21.91
N SER A 560 9.19 44.79 -23.12
CA SER A 560 10.35 44.18 -23.76
C SER A 560 11.45 45.24 -23.77
N ASP A 561 12.51 45.03 -23.00
CA ASP A 561 13.63 46.01 -22.91
C ASP A 561 14.66 45.88 -24.04
N GLY A 562 14.47 44.89 -24.93
CA GLY A 562 15.41 44.48 -25.97
C GLY A 562 16.06 43.11 -25.72
N SER A 563 15.97 42.58 -24.49
CA SER A 563 16.46 41.24 -24.13
C SER A 563 15.54 40.47 -23.18
N SER A 564 14.92 41.14 -22.22
CA SER A 564 14.01 40.60 -21.22
C SER A 564 12.55 40.65 -21.69
N LEU A 565 11.72 39.72 -21.22
CA LEU A 565 10.27 39.69 -21.39
C LEU A 565 9.56 39.84 -20.03
N PHE A 566 8.94 40.99 -19.81
CA PHE A 566 8.12 41.25 -18.62
C PHE A 566 6.64 41.33 -18.99
N VAL A 567 5.78 40.67 -18.21
CA VAL A 567 4.32 40.68 -18.41
C VAL A 567 3.60 40.82 -17.07
N GLY A 568 2.88 41.92 -16.90
CA GLY A 568 2.04 42.18 -15.73
C GLY A 568 2.42 43.45 -14.98
N ASN A 569 1.47 43.99 -14.21
CA ASN A 569 1.65 45.24 -13.47
C ASN A 569 2.92 45.24 -12.58
N MET A 570 3.81 46.20 -12.85
CA MET A 570 5.13 46.36 -12.20
C MET A 570 6.08 45.15 -12.32
N ALA A 571 5.89 44.28 -13.32
CA ALA A 571 6.92 43.30 -13.68
C ALA A 571 8.16 44.03 -14.26
N GLY A 572 9.37 43.65 -13.84
CA GLY A 572 10.62 44.24 -14.35
C GLY A 572 10.80 45.74 -14.12
N ASN A 573 10.07 46.35 -13.16
CA ASN A 573 9.92 47.80 -12.98
C ASN A 573 11.24 48.60 -12.74
N THR A 574 12.38 47.94 -12.55
CA THR A 574 13.70 48.59 -12.40
C THR A 574 14.81 47.93 -13.24
N ASP A 575 14.47 47.09 -14.23
CA ASP A 575 15.50 46.40 -15.03
C ASP A 575 16.34 47.39 -15.85
N ASP A 576 17.63 47.11 -16.03
CA ASP A 576 18.61 48.03 -16.63
C ASP A 576 18.83 47.84 -18.15
N GLY A 577 18.07 46.94 -18.77
CA GLY A 577 17.94 46.84 -20.24
C GLY A 577 18.74 45.73 -20.93
N ALA A 578 19.47 44.88 -20.18
CA ALA A 578 20.49 43.99 -20.76
C ALA A 578 20.41 42.50 -20.33
N ASN A 579 19.34 42.11 -19.61
CA ASN A 579 19.40 40.97 -18.71
C ASN A 579 18.79 39.64 -19.19
N ASN A 580 18.15 39.55 -20.36
CA ASN A 580 17.59 38.28 -20.87
C ASN A 580 16.65 37.57 -19.86
N ASN A 581 15.90 38.32 -19.05
CA ASN A 581 15.00 37.76 -18.03
C ASN A 581 13.62 37.40 -18.61
N VAL A 582 12.85 36.56 -17.92
CA VAL A 582 11.42 36.35 -18.17
C VAL A 582 10.65 36.47 -16.85
N ALA A 583 9.84 37.51 -16.66
CA ALA A 583 9.00 37.65 -15.47
C ALA A 583 7.52 37.84 -15.84
N VAL A 584 6.66 37.02 -15.24
CA VAL A 584 5.21 36.99 -15.54
C VAL A 584 4.43 36.97 -14.23
N GLY A 585 3.73 38.08 -13.95
CA GLY A 585 2.93 38.26 -12.74
C GLY A 585 3.16 39.61 -12.06
N ILE A 586 2.19 40.02 -11.24
CA ILE A 586 2.21 41.30 -10.51
C ILE A 586 3.48 41.39 -9.65
N ASN A 587 4.26 42.46 -9.85
CA ASN A 587 5.54 42.70 -9.18
C ASN A 587 6.59 41.58 -9.33
N ALA A 588 6.52 40.73 -10.36
CA ALA A 588 7.59 39.77 -10.64
C ALA A 588 8.88 40.51 -11.07
N MET A 589 10.01 40.27 -10.40
CA MET A 589 11.29 40.98 -10.62
C MET A 589 11.20 42.52 -10.53
N SER A 590 10.26 43.07 -9.76
CA SER A 590 9.99 44.52 -9.64
C SER A 590 11.15 45.35 -9.03
N SER A 591 12.14 44.70 -8.44
CA SER A 591 13.39 45.30 -7.96
C SER A 591 14.61 44.46 -8.35
N ASN A 592 14.68 44.07 -9.63
CA ASN A 592 15.91 43.58 -10.28
C ASN A 592 16.75 44.78 -10.72
N THR A 593 18.07 44.77 -10.46
CA THR A 593 18.94 45.92 -10.80
C THR A 593 20.16 45.59 -11.66
N SER A 594 20.60 44.33 -11.71
CA SER A 594 21.63 43.84 -12.65
C SER A 594 21.64 42.31 -12.75
N GLY A 595 20.49 41.65 -12.50
CA GLY A 595 20.37 40.20 -12.44
C GLY A 595 19.85 39.63 -13.75
N PHE A 596 20.49 38.59 -14.30
CA PHE A 596 20.32 38.16 -15.69
C PHE A 596 20.04 36.65 -15.89
N TYR A 597 19.40 36.28 -17.02
CA TYR A 597 18.91 34.93 -17.35
C TYR A 597 17.97 34.31 -16.29
N ASN A 598 17.19 35.12 -15.56
CA ASN A 598 16.24 34.61 -14.56
C ASN A 598 14.86 34.36 -15.16
N ALA A 599 14.14 33.35 -14.65
CA ALA A 599 12.75 33.07 -14.94
C ALA A 599 11.89 33.22 -13.67
N ALA A 600 10.83 34.02 -13.70
CA ALA A 600 10.03 34.41 -12.55
C ALA A 600 8.52 34.36 -12.86
N LEU A 601 7.89 33.20 -12.70
CA LEU A 601 6.47 32.99 -12.96
C LEU A 601 5.68 32.99 -11.64
N GLY A 602 4.99 34.09 -11.35
CA GLY A 602 4.13 34.25 -10.18
C GLY A 602 4.20 35.64 -9.54
N SER A 603 3.15 35.99 -8.79
CA SER A 603 3.10 37.27 -8.07
C SER A 603 4.22 37.36 -7.03
N GLN A 604 5.00 38.45 -7.12
CA GLN A 604 6.19 38.71 -6.31
C GLN A 604 7.30 37.62 -6.40
N ALA A 605 7.35 36.84 -7.48
CA ALA A 605 8.50 35.98 -7.78
C ALA A 605 9.75 36.85 -8.01
N LEU A 606 10.87 36.49 -7.37
CA LEU A 606 12.17 37.17 -7.46
C LEU A 606 12.09 38.70 -7.19
N PHE A 607 11.19 39.13 -6.29
CA PHE A 607 10.84 40.55 -6.11
C PHE A 607 12.05 41.49 -5.92
N LYS A 608 13.04 41.12 -5.10
CA LYS A 608 14.30 41.88 -4.92
C LYS A 608 15.53 41.08 -5.37
N ASN A 609 15.70 40.94 -6.68
CA ASN A 609 16.83 40.25 -7.28
C ASN A 609 17.96 41.22 -7.64
N ALA A 610 18.66 41.76 -6.65
CA ALA A 610 19.56 42.91 -6.86
C ALA A 610 20.73 42.60 -7.84
N GLY A 611 21.26 41.38 -7.85
CA GLY A 611 22.27 40.92 -8.81
C GLY A 611 22.30 39.41 -9.06
N GLY A 612 21.23 38.69 -8.73
CA GLY A 612 21.16 37.24 -8.93
C GLY A 612 20.97 36.83 -10.40
N ALA A 613 21.62 35.74 -10.82
CA ALA A 613 21.57 35.26 -12.21
C ALA A 613 21.13 33.78 -12.33
N TYR A 614 20.61 33.39 -13.49
CA TYR A 614 20.18 32.01 -13.80
C TYR A 614 19.13 31.40 -12.85
N ASN A 615 18.42 32.22 -12.06
CA ASN A 615 17.46 31.71 -11.08
C ASN A 615 16.09 31.41 -11.73
N SER A 616 15.47 30.29 -11.33
CA SER A 616 14.18 29.81 -11.86
C SER A 616 13.12 29.69 -10.76
N GLY A 617 12.28 30.73 -10.61
CA GLY A 617 11.22 30.82 -9.61
C GLY A 617 9.81 30.63 -10.19
N PHE A 618 9.08 29.63 -9.67
CA PHE A 618 7.70 29.32 -10.03
C PHE A 618 6.78 29.30 -8.79
N GLY A 619 6.03 30.37 -8.56
CA GLY A 619 5.05 30.46 -7.48
C GLY A 619 4.93 31.85 -6.84
N TYR A 620 4.09 31.94 -5.80
CA TYR A 620 3.91 33.16 -5.01
C TYR A 620 5.09 33.38 -4.04
N GLN A 621 5.71 34.56 -4.07
CA GLN A 621 6.84 34.95 -3.19
C GLN A 621 8.02 33.95 -3.18
N VAL A 622 8.27 33.26 -4.29
CA VAL A 622 9.52 32.49 -4.49
C VAL A 622 10.71 33.43 -4.63
N LEU A 623 11.84 33.09 -4.00
CA LEU A 623 13.11 33.87 -4.09
C LEU A 623 12.94 35.38 -3.77
N TYR A 624 11.99 35.72 -2.89
CA TYR A 624 11.48 37.08 -2.71
C TYR A 624 12.56 38.13 -2.35
N ASN A 625 13.58 37.78 -1.54
CA ASN A 625 14.73 38.64 -1.23
C ASN A 625 16.07 38.14 -1.84
N ASN A 626 16.08 37.59 -3.06
CA ASN A 626 17.29 37.02 -3.70
C ASN A 626 18.36 38.05 -4.11
N THR A 627 18.98 38.73 -3.15
CA THR A 627 19.85 39.88 -3.44
C THR A 627 21.09 39.55 -4.28
N ALA A 628 21.69 38.37 -4.10
CA ALA A 628 22.94 37.97 -4.77
C ALA A 628 23.01 36.50 -5.22
N GLY A 629 21.96 35.70 -5.01
CA GLY A 629 21.99 34.26 -5.28
C GLY A 629 21.96 33.92 -6.77
N ILE A 630 22.78 32.97 -7.20
CA ILE A 630 22.93 32.52 -8.61
C ILE A 630 22.56 31.03 -8.75
N ASP A 631 22.00 30.62 -9.89
CA ASP A 631 21.67 29.22 -10.23
C ASP A 631 20.69 28.53 -9.25
N ASN A 632 19.75 29.28 -8.64
CA ASN A 632 18.75 28.71 -7.73
C ASN A 632 17.43 28.37 -8.44
N THR A 633 16.87 27.19 -8.17
CA THR A 633 15.53 26.79 -8.64
C THR A 633 14.54 26.71 -7.48
N ALA A 634 13.42 27.41 -7.57
CA ALA A 634 12.42 27.51 -6.50
C ALA A 634 10.99 27.27 -7.05
N VAL A 635 10.28 26.26 -6.55
CA VAL A 635 8.92 25.92 -6.98
C VAL A 635 8.01 25.75 -5.77
N GLY A 636 6.91 26.50 -5.74
CA GLY A 636 5.93 26.48 -4.65
C GLY A 636 6.04 27.70 -3.71
N ALA A 637 4.93 28.06 -3.07
CA ALA A 637 4.82 29.36 -2.41
C ALA A 637 5.80 29.52 -1.22
N ASN A 638 6.52 30.65 -1.21
CA ASN A 638 7.58 30.98 -0.26
C ASN A 638 8.79 30.01 -0.25
N ALA A 639 9.06 29.29 -1.34
CA ALA A 639 10.33 28.58 -1.49
C ALA A 639 11.51 29.58 -1.61
N LEU A 640 12.61 29.33 -0.89
CA LEU A 640 13.83 30.17 -0.88
C LEU A 640 13.58 31.68 -0.58
N PHE A 641 12.59 32.00 0.26
CA PHE A 641 12.10 33.38 0.49
C PHE A 641 13.17 34.42 0.91
N THR A 642 14.19 34.00 1.67
CA THR A 642 15.29 34.89 2.14
C THR A 642 16.65 34.64 1.49
N ASN A 643 16.73 33.75 0.49
CA ASN A 643 17.99 33.27 -0.08
C ASN A 643 18.95 34.38 -0.52
N THR A 644 20.24 34.25 -0.24
CA THR A 644 21.30 35.09 -0.85
C THR A 644 22.48 34.26 -1.40
N ALA A 645 22.29 32.94 -1.51
CA ALA A 645 23.31 31.95 -1.83
C ALA A 645 23.07 31.27 -3.20
N ASN A 646 23.97 30.40 -3.61
CA ASN A 646 23.98 29.83 -4.96
C ASN A 646 23.57 28.34 -5.00
N TYR A 647 23.18 27.87 -6.19
CA TYR A 647 22.99 26.44 -6.51
C TYR A 647 21.90 25.71 -5.67
N ASN A 648 20.95 26.42 -5.06
CA ASN A 648 19.92 25.80 -4.25
C ASN A 648 18.69 25.39 -5.09
N SER A 649 18.20 24.17 -4.88
CA SER A 649 16.95 23.65 -5.46
C SER A 649 15.90 23.45 -4.36
N ALA A 650 14.75 24.10 -4.46
CA ALA A 650 13.69 24.07 -3.44
C ALA A 650 12.31 23.84 -4.06
N PHE A 651 11.69 22.69 -3.75
CA PHE A 651 10.39 22.29 -4.29
C PHE A 651 9.39 22.02 -3.16
N GLY A 652 8.48 22.96 -2.90
CA GLY A 652 7.43 22.83 -1.90
C GLY A 652 7.05 24.15 -1.21
N PHE A 653 6.05 24.08 -0.32
CA PHE A 653 5.65 25.23 0.50
C PHE A 653 6.65 25.49 1.64
N GLN A 654 7.18 26.71 1.72
CA GLN A 654 8.19 27.14 2.72
C GLN A 654 9.45 26.25 2.76
N THR A 655 9.81 25.65 1.63
CA THR A 655 11.03 24.85 1.47
C THR A 655 12.25 25.78 1.38
N LEU A 656 13.31 25.51 2.17
CA LEU A 656 14.49 26.41 2.31
C LEU A 656 14.12 27.88 2.64
N PHE A 657 13.02 28.12 3.37
CA PHE A 657 12.44 29.45 3.60
C PHE A 657 13.44 30.48 4.17
N ALA A 658 14.19 30.10 5.20
CA ALA A 658 15.09 30.98 5.95
C ALA A 658 16.54 31.01 5.43
N ASN A 659 16.82 30.37 4.27
CA ASN A 659 18.18 30.26 3.75
C ASN A 659 18.79 31.65 3.53
N SER A 660 20.02 31.86 3.98
CA SER A 660 20.74 33.13 3.77
C SER A 660 22.02 32.89 2.96
N SER A 661 23.06 32.29 3.54
CA SER A 661 24.32 31.98 2.84
C SER A 661 24.48 30.51 2.42
N GLY A 662 23.58 29.61 2.81
CA GLY A 662 23.69 28.17 2.54
C GLY A 662 23.66 27.82 1.05
N LEU A 663 24.72 27.20 0.54
CA LEU A 663 24.98 26.94 -0.88
C LEU A 663 24.75 25.46 -1.26
N GLY A 664 24.25 25.22 -2.47
CA GLY A 664 24.17 23.87 -3.05
C GLY A 664 23.11 22.94 -2.44
N ASN A 665 22.12 23.46 -1.70
CA ASN A 665 21.13 22.65 -1.00
C ASN A 665 20.02 22.17 -1.94
N SER A 666 19.67 20.89 -1.87
CA SER A 666 18.58 20.26 -2.64
C SER A 666 17.45 19.81 -1.72
N ALA A 667 16.32 20.49 -1.75
CA ALA A 667 15.21 20.35 -0.82
C ALA A 667 13.87 20.09 -1.54
N PHE A 668 13.19 18.99 -1.20
CA PHE A 668 11.92 18.58 -1.80
C PHE A 668 10.91 18.20 -0.71
N GLY A 669 9.75 18.85 -0.69
CA GLY A 669 8.67 18.61 0.27
C GLY A 669 8.39 19.81 1.19
N LEU A 670 7.17 19.82 1.74
CA LEU A 670 6.67 20.91 2.57
C LEU A 670 7.58 21.13 3.79
N GLN A 671 8.07 22.36 3.93
CA GLN A 671 8.95 22.82 5.00
C GLN A 671 10.25 21.99 5.18
N ALA A 672 10.71 21.28 4.14
CA ALA A 672 12.06 20.71 4.12
C ALA A 672 13.10 21.85 4.23
N LEU A 673 14.10 21.68 5.09
CA LEU A 673 15.16 22.67 5.38
C LEU A 673 14.65 24.09 5.75
N LYS A 674 13.42 24.22 6.30
CA LYS A 674 12.76 25.51 6.51
C LYS A 674 13.61 26.55 7.26
N LYS A 675 14.31 26.14 8.32
CA LYS A 675 15.12 27.04 9.16
C LYS A 675 16.58 27.20 8.71
N ASN A 676 17.05 26.50 7.67
CA ASN A 676 18.46 26.56 7.27
C ASN A 676 18.86 28.02 7.08
N THR A 677 20.00 28.45 7.63
CA THR A 677 20.48 29.83 7.47
C THR A 677 21.79 29.87 6.70
N THR A 678 22.76 29.03 7.07
CA THR A 678 24.11 29.01 6.49
C THR A 678 24.62 27.61 6.16
N GLY A 679 23.82 26.55 6.35
CA GLY A 679 24.26 25.17 6.09
C GLY A 679 24.38 24.87 4.60
N ASP A 680 25.48 24.22 4.22
CA ASP A 680 25.87 23.94 2.83
C ASP A 680 25.67 22.47 2.43
N TYR A 681 25.41 22.24 1.13
CA TYR A 681 25.37 20.92 0.46
C TYR A 681 24.41 19.89 1.09
N LEU A 682 23.26 20.34 1.59
CA LEU A 682 22.24 19.50 2.24
C LEU A 682 21.28 18.89 1.22
N ALA A 683 20.92 17.61 1.39
CA ALA A 683 19.99 16.90 0.52
C ALA A 683 18.76 16.38 1.30
N SER A 684 17.64 17.10 1.23
CA SER A 684 16.48 16.92 2.12
C SER A 684 15.21 16.60 1.34
N VAL A 685 14.65 15.40 1.53
CA VAL A 685 13.45 14.93 0.82
C VAL A 685 12.41 14.41 1.80
N GLY A 686 11.26 15.10 1.88
CA GLY A 686 10.13 14.71 2.72
C GLY A 686 9.62 15.83 3.63
N TYR A 687 8.37 15.68 4.10
CA TYR A 687 7.71 16.61 5.01
C TYR A 687 8.59 16.90 6.24
N GLN A 688 8.96 18.17 6.42
CA GLN A 688 9.77 18.66 7.53
C GLN A 688 11.10 17.88 7.74
N SER A 689 11.71 17.36 6.66
CA SER A 689 13.09 16.86 6.68
C SER A 689 14.07 18.02 6.96
N LEU A 690 15.08 17.81 7.82
CA LEU A 690 16.03 18.84 8.31
C LEU A 690 15.38 20.17 8.74
N TYR A 691 14.15 20.12 9.28
CA TYR A 691 13.33 21.31 9.55
C TYR A 691 14.03 22.39 10.38
N SER A 692 14.80 21.96 11.40
CA SER A 692 15.45 22.85 12.36
C SER A 692 16.89 23.22 12.03
N ASN A 693 17.44 22.76 10.89
CA ASN A 693 18.85 23.02 10.54
C ASN A 693 19.11 24.53 10.51
N THR A 694 20.31 24.96 10.88
CA THR A 694 20.73 26.36 10.80
C THR A 694 22.11 26.47 10.14
N THR A 695 23.11 25.78 10.69
CA THR A 695 24.51 25.85 10.25
C THR A 695 25.19 24.48 10.15
N GLY A 696 24.40 23.40 10.09
CA GLY A 696 24.94 22.05 9.86
C GLY A 696 25.06 21.76 8.37
N ASP A 697 26.17 21.15 7.95
CA ASP A 697 26.55 20.95 6.55
C ASP A 697 26.49 19.48 6.10
N TYR A 698 26.61 19.24 4.78
CA TYR A 698 26.86 17.94 4.14
C TYR A 698 25.94 16.77 4.58
N SER A 699 24.72 17.10 5.02
CA SER A 699 23.78 16.15 5.61
C SER A 699 22.62 15.79 4.68
N VAL A 700 22.26 14.50 4.64
CA VAL A 700 21.23 13.90 3.80
C VAL A 700 20.05 13.47 4.68
N ALA A 701 18.82 13.86 4.35
CA ALA A 701 17.62 13.55 5.14
C ALA A 701 16.44 13.14 4.24
N PHE A 702 16.23 11.84 4.05
CA PHE A 702 15.19 11.28 3.19
C PHE A 702 14.10 10.60 4.04
N GLY A 703 12.99 11.29 4.26
CA GLY A 703 11.84 10.80 5.02
C GLY A 703 11.06 11.91 5.73
N LYS A 704 9.83 11.62 6.19
CA LYS A 704 9.11 12.54 7.07
C LYS A 704 9.89 12.74 8.37
N SER A 705 10.17 13.99 8.71
CA SER A 705 10.85 14.40 9.95
C SER A 705 12.25 13.77 10.16
N ALA A 706 12.92 13.34 9.08
CA ALA A 706 14.32 12.91 9.15
C ALA A 706 15.23 14.09 9.53
N LEU A 707 16.11 13.91 10.52
CA LEU A 707 16.95 14.96 11.13
C LEU A 707 16.18 16.24 11.53
N TYR A 708 14.90 16.14 11.86
CA TYR A 708 14.03 17.32 12.12
C TYR A 708 14.54 18.24 13.24
N ASN A 709 15.17 17.67 14.27
CA ASN A 709 15.76 18.41 15.40
C ASN A 709 17.23 18.84 15.20
N ASN A 710 17.90 18.43 14.12
CA ASN A 710 19.29 18.86 13.86
C ASN A 710 19.35 20.39 13.67
N THR A 711 20.36 21.04 14.22
CA THR A 711 20.55 22.51 14.14
C THR A 711 21.93 22.89 13.61
N THR A 712 22.99 22.24 14.10
CA THR A 712 24.40 22.55 13.78
C THR A 712 25.23 21.30 13.44
N GLY A 713 24.62 20.11 13.52
CA GLY A 713 25.28 18.85 13.27
C GLY A 713 25.53 18.59 11.78
N SER A 714 26.70 18.06 11.44
CA SER A 714 27.18 18.01 10.04
C SER A 714 27.62 16.61 9.60
N ASN A 715 27.66 16.36 8.28
CA ASN A 715 28.01 15.07 7.67
C ASN A 715 27.10 13.90 8.06
N ASN A 716 25.81 14.14 8.32
CA ASN A 716 24.87 13.11 8.77
C ASN A 716 24.07 12.50 7.61
N VAL A 717 23.81 11.20 7.65
CA VAL A 717 22.89 10.53 6.72
C VAL A 717 21.69 10.01 7.49
N ALA A 718 20.48 10.40 7.11
CA ALA A 718 19.24 9.91 7.69
C ALA A 718 18.25 9.48 6.61
N ILE A 719 17.84 8.22 6.62
CA ILE A 719 16.93 7.64 5.62
C ILE A 719 15.86 6.83 6.36
N GLY A 720 14.64 7.37 6.40
CA GLY A 720 13.50 6.77 7.10
C GLY A 720 12.59 7.80 7.77
N TYR A 721 11.41 7.34 8.16
CA TYR A 721 10.49 8.11 9.00
C TYR A 721 11.14 8.39 10.37
N GLU A 722 11.25 9.67 10.75
CA GLU A 722 11.87 10.15 12.01
C GLU A 722 13.31 9.67 12.27
N ALA A 723 14.04 9.26 11.21
CA ALA A 723 15.45 8.88 11.30
C ALA A 723 16.32 10.07 11.75
N GLY A 724 17.20 9.85 12.73
CA GLY A 724 18.08 10.87 13.30
C GLY A 724 17.37 11.99 14.08
N ASN A 725 16.10 11.82 14.50
CA ASN A 725 15.29 12.91 15.08
C ASN A 725 15.59 13.22 16.58
N TYR A 726 16.73 12.79 17.12
CA TYR A 726 17.15 13.04 18.51
C TYR A 726 18.58 13.61 18.51
N GLY A 727 18.80 14.66 19.30
CA GLY A 727 20.01 15.48 19.24
C GLY A 727 19.83 16.73 18.37
N THR A 728 20.79 17.65 18.47
CA THR A 728 20.82 18.99 17.86
C THR A 728 22.11 19.28 17.08
N ALA A 729 23.19 18.55 17.35
CA ALA A 729 24.54 18.74 16.84
C ALA A 729 25.29 17.43 16.51
N ASN A 730 24.60 16.27 16.48
CA ASN A 730 25.13 14.99 15.99
C ASN A 730 25.99 15.18 14.74
N SER A 731 27.13 14.51 14.63
CA SER A 731 28.02 14.75 13.48
C SER A 731 28.69 13.47 12.99
N ASN A 732 28.79 13.32 11.66
CA ASN A 732 29.32 12.11 11.02
C ASN A 732 28.50 10.85 11.35
N CYS A 733 27.20 11.00 11.60
CA CYS A 733 26.32 9.91 12.04
C CYS A 733 25.37 9.40 10.95
N THR A 734 25.13 8.09 10.92
CA THR A 734 24.27 7.43 9.91
C THR A 734 23.06 6.77 10.57
N TYR A 735 21.85 7.07 10.10
CA TYR A 735 20.57 6.61 10.65
C TYR A 735 19.69 6.08 9.51
N ILE A 736 19.68 4.76 9.29
CA ILE A 736 18.97 4.15 8.16
C ILE A 736 17.93 3.16 8.70
N GLY A 737 16.66 3.56 8.64
CA GLY A 737 15.51 2.80 9.15
C GLY A 737 14.49 3.67 9.88
N TYR A 738 13.26 3.16 9.99
CA TYR A 738 12.17 3.78 10.76
C TYR A 738 12.60 4.03 12.21
N GLN A 739 12.44 5.27 12.69
CA GLN A 739 12.76 5.72 14.05
C GLN A 739 14.16 5.32 14.56
N THR A 740 15.15 5.30 13.67
CA THR A 740 16.58 5.22 14.05
C THR A 740 17.00 6.50 14.77
N ARG A 741 17.65 6.40 15.94
CA ARG A 741 17.95 7.58 16.78
C ARG A 741 19.03 7.36 17.85
N ASN A 742 19.30 8.38 18.64
CA ASN A 742 20.09 8.31 19.87
C ASN A 742 19.23 7.85 21.06
N THR A 743 19.86 7.29 22.10
CA THR A 743 19.20 6.94 23.38
C THR A 743 18.63 8.15 24.14
N SER A 744 19.12 9.36 23.88
CA SER A 744 18.70 10.59 24.53
C SER A 744 18.86 11.78 23.59
N THR A 745 18.54 13.00 24.04
CA THR A 745 18.86 14.24 23.31
C THR A 745 20.34 14.62 23.35
N THR A 746 21.21 13.79 23.94
CA THR A 746 22.66 13.93 23.86
C THR A 746 23.13 13.75 22.42
N ASP A 747 23.98 14.65 21.96
CA ASP A 747 24.61 14.57 20.64
C ASP A 747 25.78 13.58 20.63
N TYR A 748 25.85 12.76 19.59
CA TYR A 748 26.92 11.76 19.38
C TYR A 748 27.63 11.98 18.04
N THR A 749 28.88 11.53 17.95
CA THR A 749 29.71 11.61 16.73
C THR A 749 30.26 10.26 16.26
N ASN A 750 30.40 10.11 14.94
CA ASN A 750 30.97 8.93 14.27
C ASN A 750 30.25 7.62 14.64
N SER A 751 28.91 7.63 14.61
CA SER A 751 28.08 6.50 15.01
C SER A 751 26.97 6.16 13.99
N THR A 752 26.67 4.87 13.86
CA THR A 752 25.77 4.33 12.83
C THR A 752 24.67 3.47 13.44
N ALA A 753 23.42 3.79 13.14
CA ALA A 753 22.22 3.00 13.43
C ALA A 753 21.61 2.50 12.11
N LEU A 754 21.50 1.18 11.95
CA LEU A 754 20.94 0.52 10.76
C LEU A 754 19.85 -0.49 11.14
N GLY A 755 18.61 -0.26 10.70
CA GLY A 755 17.45 -1.14 10.94
C GLY A 755 16.29 -0.44 11.65
N ASN A 756 15.13 -1.10 11.71
CA ASN A 756 13.94 -0.57 12.41
C ASN A 756 14.25 -0.33 13.90
N GLN A 757 14.05 0.90 14.38
CA GLN A 757 14.34 1.33 15.76
C GLN A 757 15.74 0.92 16.25
N ALA A 758 16.75 0.89 15.36
CA ALA A 758 18.13 0.77 15.76
C ALA A 758 18.56 2.06 16.49
N ILE A 759 19.15 1.91 17.68
CA ILE A 759 19.51 3.04 18.55
C ILE A 759 21.00 3.00 18.90
N ILE A 760 21.66 4.15 18.77
CA ILE A 760 23.03 4.36 19.24
C ILE A 760 23.05 5.01 20.63
N SER A 761 23.98 4.56 21.47
CA SER A 761 24.10 4.96 22.88
C SER A 761 25.32 5.83 23.20
N ALA A 762 26.27 5.96 22.26
CA ALA A 762 27.50 6.71 22.45
C ALA A 762 28.21 7.02 21.10
N ASP A 763 29.28 7.80 21.17
CA ASP A 763 30.22 8.06 20.08
C ASP A 763 30.96 6.79 19.62
N ASN A 764 31.44 6.80 18.37
CA ASN A 764 32.27 5.75 17.80
C ASN A 764 31.63 4.35 17.97
N GLN A 765 30.39 4.20 17.48
CA GLN A 765 29.58 3.01 17.71
C GLN A 765 28.75 2.65 16.47
N VAL A 766 28.82 1.39 16.03
CA VAL A 766 27.94 0.83 14.98
C VAL A 766 26.93 -0.12 15.62
N ARG A 767 25.63 0.11 15.38
CA ARG A 767 24.51 -0.70 15.83
C ARG A 767 23.69 -1.14 14.63
N ILE A 768 23.65 -2.44 14.39
CA ILE A 768 22.86 -3.07 13.33
C ILE A 768 21.74 -3.85 14.00
N GLY A 769 20.49 -3.49 13.70
CA GLY A 769 19.30 -4.05 14.32
C GLY A 769 18.88 -3.39 15.63
N ASN A 770 17.80 -3.94 16.21
CA ASN A 770 17.29 -3.61 17.54
C ASN A 770 17.26 -4.88 18.41
N SER A 771 16.70 -4.79 19.62
CA SER A 771 16.59 -5.90 20.59
C SER A 771 15.88 -7.15 20.04
N SER A 772 14.91 -6.98 19.13
CA SER A 772 14.15 -8.07 18.51
C SER A 772 14.89 -8.83 17.41
N VAL A 773 16.05 -8.34 16.92
CA VAL A 773 16.75 -8.97 15.78
C VAL A 773 17.30 -10.34 16.18
N SER A 774 16.82 -11.39 15.51
CA SER A 774 17.20 -12.79 15.77
C SER A 774 18.57 -13.14 15.20
N SER A 775 18.90 -12.68 13.98
CA SER A 775 20.13 -13.01 13.25
C SER A 775 20.69 -11.79 12.50
N ILE A 776 22.02 -11.73 12.39
CA ILE A 776 22.79 -10.79 11.56
C ILE A 776 23.82 -11.64 10.81
N GLY A 777 23.83 -11.60 9.48
CA GLY A 777 24.60 -12.59 8.70
C GLY A 777 25.05 -12.11 7.32
N GLY A 778 25.98 -12.88 6.77
CA GLY A 778 26.53 -12.79 5.42
C GLY A 778 27.29 -14.08 5.11
N TYR A 779 27.62 -14.32 3.84
CA TYR A 779 28.26 -15.58 3.41
C TYR A 779 29.72 -15.76 3.86
N VAL A 780 30.32 -14.73 4.48
CA VAL A 780 31.69 -14.74 5.02
C VAL A 780 31.72 -14.10 6.40
N ALA A 781 32.70 -14.49 7.23
CA ALA A 781 32.89 -13.91 8.55
C ALA A 781 33.43 -12.47 8.51
N TRP A 782 33.14 -11.71 9.56
CA TRP A 782 33.69 -10.35 9.75
C TRP A 782 35.22 -10.38 9.79
N THR A 783 35.86 -9.56 8.95
CA THR A 783 37.32 -9.51 8.81
C THR A 783 37.89 -8.32 9.56
N ASN A 784 38.63 -8.57 10.64
CA ASN A 784 39.35 -7.54 11.40
C ASN A 784 40.69 -7.20 10.74
N VAL A 785 41.06 -5.92 10.67
CA VAL A 785 42.35 -5.47 10.13
C VAL A 785 43.48 -5.93 11.05
N SER A 786 44.31 -6.85 10.56
CA SER A 786 45.31 -7.57 11.38
C SER A 786 46.74 -7.54 10.81
N ASP A 787 46.98 -6.72 9.79
CA ASP A 787 48.28 -6.55 9.12
C ASP A 787 49.38 -6.02 10.07
N ARG A 788 50.60 -6.56 9.97
CA ARG A 788 51.75 -6.15 10.78
C ARG A 788 52.11 -4.67 10.60
N ARG A 789 51.86 -4.08 9.43
CA ARG A 789 52.14 -2.67 9.12
C ARG A 789 51.32 -1.69 9.97
N PHE A 790 50.20 -2.14 10.53
CA PHE A 790 49.29 -1.35 11.35
C PHE A 790 49.34 -1.74 12.84
N LYS A 791 50.39 -2.46 13.26
CA LYS A 791 50.60 -2.90 14.65
C LYS A 791 51.94 -2.40 15.19
N SER A 792 51.91 -1.84 16.39
CA SER A 792 53.07 -1.46 17.20
C SER A 792 53.02 -2.18 18.55
N ASN A 793 54.12 -2.14 19.32
CA ASN A 793 54.21 -2.69 20.68
C ASN A 793 53.78 -4.16 20.81
N ILE A 794 54.08 -4.97 19.79
CA ILE A 794 53.75 -6.40 19.74
C ILE A 794 54.54 -7.14 20.85
N SER A 795 53.83 -7.92 21.67
CA SER A 795 54.38 -8.73 22.77
C SER A 795 53.70 -10.10 22.80
N ASP A 796 54.41 -11.12 23.26
CA ASP A 796 53.91 -12.50 23.40
C ASP A 796 53.22 -12.76 24.76
N ASP A 797 53.23 -11.77 25.65
CA ASP A 797 52.70 -11.84 27.03
C ASP A 797 51.17 -11.64 27.09
N VAL A 798 50.45 -12.49 26.37
CA VAL A 798 48.98 -12.64 26.50
C VAL A 798 48.68 -13.56 27.69
N PRO A 799 47.78 -13.20 28.62
CA PRO A 799 47.31 -14.12 29.65
C PRO A 799 46.44 -15.25 29.07
N GLY A 800 46.92 -16.50 29.16
CA GLY A 800 46.21 -17.68 28.70
C GLY A 800 45.34 -18.33 29.78
N LEU A 801 45.79 -19.48 30.28
CA LEU A 801 45.04 -20.35 31.20
C LEU A 801 44.67 -19.64 32.51
N ASN A 802 45.52 -18.73 32.98
CA ASN A 802 45.28 -17.93 34.18
C ASN A 802 44.04 -17.01 34.06
N PHE A 803 43.74 -16.53 32.85
CA PHE A 803 42.52 -15.77 32.57
C PHE A 803 41.33 -16.71 32.36
N ILE A 804 41.47 -17.68 31.45
CA ILE A 804 40.37 -18.59 31.06
C ILE A 804 39.78 -19.35 32.26
N MET A 805 40.61 -19.81 33.21
CA MET A 805 40.14 -20.53 34.40
C MET A 805 39.37 -19.68 35.42
N ARG A 806 39.28 -18.36 35.26
CA ARG A 806 38.44 -17.46 36.07
C ARG A 806 37.09 -17.15 35.45
N LEU A 807 36.90 -17.45 34.16
CA LEU A 807 35.66 -17.17 33.46
C LEU A 807 34.58 -18.16 33.90
N ARG A 808 33.35 -17.65 34.14
CA ARG A 808 32.19 -18.44 34.56
C ARG A 808 31.17 -18.54 33.41
N PRO A 809 31.14 -19.66 32.65
CA PRO A 809 30.07 -19.89 31.68
C PRO A 809 28.72 -19.96 32.38
N VAL A 810 27.71 -19.33 31.79
CA VAL A 810 26.32 -19.31 32.27
C VAL A 810 25.34 -19.49 31.12
N ASN A 811 24.18 -20.08 31.42
CA ASN A 811 23.02 -20.07 30.54
C ASN A 811 22.03 -19.00 31.02
N TYR A 812 21.45 -18.25 30.08
CA TYR A 812 20.55 -17.14 30.38
C TYR A 812 19.53 -16.90 29.26
N ASN A 813 18.45 -16.19 29.59
CA ASN A 813 17.50 -15.62 28.64
C ASN A 813 17.66 -14.09 28.63
N LEU A 814 17.42 -13.44 27.49
CA LEU A 814 17.50 -11.98 27.39
C LEU A 814 16.16 -11.33 27.77
N ASP A 815 16.21 -10.41 28.73
CA ASP A 815 15.06 -9.60 29.14
C ASP A 815 14.86 -8.42 28.17
N ILE A 816 14.11 -8.70 27.09
CA ILE A 816 13.88 -7.75 25.99
C ILE A 816 13.08 -6.53 26.46
N GLU A 817 12.18 -6.67 27.44
CA GLU A 817 11.41 -5.57 28.01
C GLU A 817 12.33 -4.58 28.76
N LYS A 818 13.20 -5.08 29.65
CA LYS A 818 14.18 -4.21 30.35
C LYS A 818 15.16 -3.55 29.39
N ILE A 819 15.58 -4.23 28.32
CA ILE A 819 16.43 -3.65 27.27
C ILE A 819 15.69 -2.51 26.55
N ASN A 820 14.43 -2.71 26.16
CA ASN A 820 13.62 -1.68 25.50
C ASN A 820 13.36 -0.49 26.43
N GLN A 821 13.06 -0.75 27.71
CA GLN A 821 12.88 0.29 28.73
C GLN A 821 14.16 1.12 28.94
N PHE A 822 15.33 0.47 29.02
CA PHE A 822 16.63 1.14 29.15
C PHE A 822 16.96 2.00 27.93
N LEU A 823 16.66 1.52 26.72
CA LEU A 823 16.87 2.25 25.45
C LEU A 823 15.75 3.26 25.13
N GLY A 824 14.74 3.40 26.00
CA GLY A 824 13.61 4.31 25.81
C GLY A 824 12.75 4.00 24.59
N ILE A 825 12.61 2.72 24.21
CA ILE A 825 11.85 2.26 23.03
C ILE A 825 10.44 1.83 23.46
N GLU A 826 9.43 2.59 23.05
CA GLU A 826 8.07 2.06 22.99
C GLU A 826 7.98 1.03 21.84
N VAL A 827 7.92 -0.24 22.22
CA VAL A 827 7.70 -1.36 21.30
C VAL A 827 6.26 -1.82 21.46
N ALA A 828 5.47 -1.71 20.38
CA ALA A 828 4.18 -2.39 20.31
C ALA A 828 4.42 -3.91 20.38
N ASP A 829 3.68 -4.60 21.26
CA ASP A 829 3.89 -6.00 21.63
C ASP A 829 3.97 -6.93 20.39
N ASN A 830 5.19 -7.33 20.02
CA ASN A 830 5.45 -8.08 18.81
C ASN A 830 6.08 -9.44 19.08
N GLU A 831 5.74 -10.38 18.21
CA GLU A 831 6.04 -11.80 18.33
C GLU A 831 7.54 -12.10 18.28
N ALA A 832 8.31 -11.35 17.49
CA ALA A 832 9.76 -11.50 17.41
C ALA A 832 10.46 -11.14 18.74
N ALA A 833 9.98 -10.12 19.46
CA ALA A 833 10.48 -9.78 20.79
C ALA A 833 10.22 -10.91 21.82
N ARG A 834 9.01 -11.49 21.79
CA ARG A 834 8.62 -12.59 22.69
C ARG A 834 9.43 -13.87 22.39
N ALA A 835 9.57 -14.24 21.12
CA ALA A 835 10.37 -15.39 20.68
C ALA A 835 11.86 -15.21 21.02
N LYS A 836 12.41 -13.99 20.87
CA LYS A 836 13.80 -13.66 21.25
C LYS A 836 14.03 -13.83 22.76
N ALA A 837 13.08 -13.41 23.60
CA ALA A 837 13.17 -13.54 25.06
C ALA A 837 13.18 -15.01 25.52
N GLN A 838 12.40 -15.88 24.87
CA GLN A 838 12.31 -17.30 25.18
C GLN A 838 13.55 -18.12 24.76
N HIS A 839 14.40 -17.60 23.88
CA HIS A 839 15.59 -18.30 23.40
C HIS A 839 16.70 -18.34 24.46
N LEU A 840 16.98 -19.54 24.98
CA LEU A 840 18.07 -19.79 25.92
C LEU A 840 19.43 -19.64 25.23
N GLN A 841 20.33 -18.85 25.83
CA GLN A 841 21.67 -18.57 25.33
C GLN A 841 22.74 -19.02 26.33
N SER A 842 23.90 -19.45 25.83
CA SER A 842 25.09 -19.75 26.64
C SER A 842 26.15 -18.68 26.42
N GLY A 843 26.82 -18.23 27.48
CA GLY A 843 27.85 -17.19 27.39
C GLY A 843 28.41 -16.77 28.74
N PHE A 844 28.82 -15.50 28.85
CA PHE A 844 29.39 -14.90 30.06
C PHE A 844 28.69 -13.58 30.41
N ILE A 845 28.67 -13.23 31.70
CA ILE A 845 28.23 -11.90 32.18
C ILE A 845 29.42 -10.93 32.05
N ALA A 846 29.23 -9.83 31.33
CA ALA A 846 30.31 -8.90 30.95
C ALA A 846 31.08 -8.33 32.17
N GLN A 847 30.37 -8.02 33.25
CA GLN A 847 30.93 -7.50 34.49
C GLN A 847 31.78 -8.55 35.23
N GLU A 848 31.43 -9.84 35.12
CA GLU A 848 32.24 -10.94 35.69
C GLU A 848 33.50 -11.19 34.88
N VAL A 849 33.44 -11.02 33.55
CA VAL A 849 34.64 -11.02 32.68
C VAL A 849 35.55 -9.84 33.01
N GLU A 850 34.99 -8.64 33.24
CA GLU A 850 35.75 -7.48 33.70
C GLU A 850 36.42 -7.73 35.06
N GLN A 851 35.72 -8.30 36.04
CA GLN A 851 36.32 -8.65 37.32
C GLN A 851 37.47 -9.66 37.13
N ALA A 852 37.24 -10.75 36.39
CA ALA A 852 38.24 -11.79 36.14
C ALA A 852 39.49 -11.28 35.40
N ALA A 853 39.35 -10.26 34.55
CA ALA A 853 40.45 -9.59 33.86
C ALA A 853 41.21 -8.64 34.82
N ASN A 854 40.50 -7.84 35.60
CA ASN A 854 41.06 -6.92 36.59
C ASN A 854 41.85 -7.65 37.70
N GLU A 855 41.39 -8.82 38.15
CA GLU A 855 42.05 -9.66 39.15
C GLU A 855 43.48 -10.11 38.76
N ILE A 856 43.80 -10.09 37.46
CA ILE A 856 45.12 -10.44 36.92
C ILE A 856 45.79 -9.25 36.21
N ALA A 857 45.26 -8.04 36.39
CA ALA A 857 45.70 -6.80 35.74
C ALA A 857 45.74 -6.86 34.19
N TYR A 858 44.81 -7.60 33.57
CA TYR A 858 44.70 -7.74 32.12
C TYR A 858 43.67 -6.77 31.55
N ASP A 859 44.09 -5.84 30.69
CA ASP A 859 43.17 -4.97 29.94
C ASP A 859 42.67 -5.69 28.68
N PHE A 860 41.54 -6.39 28.81
CA PHE A 860 41.04 -7.29 27.78
C PHE A 860 40.13 -6.59 26.74
N SER A 861 40.59 -6.55 25.48
CA SER A 861 39.88 -5.98 24.32
C SER A 861 38.48 -6.52 24.07
N GLY A 862 38.16 -7.70 24.62
CA GLY A 862 36.85 -8.35 24.48
C GLY A 862 35.72 -7.70 25.26
N ILE A 863 36.00 -6.79 26.21
CA ILE A 863 34.98 -6.09 27.00
C ILE A 863 34.66 -4.75 26.33
N ASP A 864 33.38 -4.52 26.01
CA ASP A 864 32.88 -3.19 25.65
C ASP A 864 32.26 -2.56 26.90
N LYS A 865 32.90 -1.52 27.43
CA LYS A 865 32.48 -0.85 28.67
C LYS A 865 31.54 0.32 28.33
N PRO A 866 30.47 0.57 29.10
CA PRO A 866 29.52 1.63 28.82
C PRO A 866 30.21 3.00 28.88
N LYS A 867 30.18 3.75 27.76
CA LYS A 867 30.87 5.03 27.62
C LYS A 867 30.19 6.19 28.37
N ASN A 868 28.90 6.05 28.69
CA ASN A 868 28.09 7.00 29.45
C ASN A 868 26.88 6.27 30.11
N SER A 869 26.05 6.99 30.86
CA SER A 869 24.88 6.44 31.59
C SER A 869 23.81 5.79 30.71
N ASN A 870 23.78 6.10 29.43
CA ASN A 870 22.80 5.64 28.45
C ASN A 870 23.34 4.47 27.61
N ASP A 871 24.54 3.99 27.92
CA ASP A 871 25.25 2.90 27.24
C ASP A 871 25.31 1.65 28.12
N HIS A 872 25.54 0.49 27.50
CA HIS A 872 25.50 -0.80 28.19
C HIS A 872 26.74 -1.65 27.90
N TYR A 873 27.08 -2.52 28.85
CA TYR A 873 28.16 -3.49 28.70
C TYR A 873 27.93 -4.45 27.53
N GLY A 874 28.99 -4.78 26.80
CA GLY A 874 29.01 -5.79 25.74
C GLY A 874 30.22 -6.71 25.81
N LEU A 875 30.15 -7.86 25.13
CA LEU A 875 31.27 -8.80 24.96
C LEU A 875 31.51 -9.12 23.49
N ARG A 876 32.77 -9.03 23.08
CA ARG A 876 33.26 -9.37 21.73
C ARG A 876 33.83 -10.79 21.78
N TYR A 877 32.97 -11.79 21.57
CA TYR A 877 33.33 -13.21 21.72
C TYR A 877 34.53 -13.66 20.85
N SER A 878 34.81 -12.97 19.73
CA SER A 878 35.99 -13.19 18.89
C SER A 878 37.32 -12.97 19.63
N GLU A 879 37.37 -12.02 20.56
CA GLU A 879 38.61 -11.62 21.24
C GLU A 879 39.11 -12.71 22.22
N PHE A 880 38.21 -13.56 22.72
CA PHE A 880 38.55 -14.69 23.59
C PHE A 880 39.38 -15.76 22.87
N VAL A 881 39.37 -15.80 21.52
CA VAL A 881 40.12 -16.80 20.74
C VAL A 881 41.63 -16.70 21.03
N VAL A 882 42.19 -15.50 21.24
CA VAL A 882 43.63 -15.34 21.47
C VAL A 882 44.05 -15.85 22.87
N PRO A 883 43.38 -15.46 23.98
CA PRO A 883 43.58 -16.11 25.28
C PRO A 883 43.30 -17.62 25.29
N LEU A 884 42.31 -18.11 24.54
CA LEU A 884 42.04 -19.55 24.42
C LEU A 884 43.18 -20.30 23.72
N VAL A 885 43.72 -19.79 22.61
CA VAL A 885 44.90 -20.36 21.94
C VAL A 885 46.10 -20.39 22.88
N LYS A 886 46.34 -19.30 23.62
CA LYS A 886 47.41 -19.23 24.64
C LYS A 886 47.19 -20.25 25.77
N ALA A 887 45.96 -20.37 26.27
CA ALA A 887 45.61 -21.36 27.30
C ALA A 887 45.84 -22.81 26.82
N VAL A 888 45.53 -23.12 25.56
CA VAL A 888 45.82 -24.43 24.95
C VAL A 888 47.33 -24.68 24.82
N GLN A 889 48.13 -23.67 24.44
CA GLN A 889 49.60 -23.78 24.43
C GLN A 889 50.16 -24.02 25.84
N GLU A 890 49.67 -23.30 26.85
CA GLU A 890 50.08 -23.48 28.25
C GLU A 890 49.66 -24.86 28.81
N LEU A 891 48.50 -25.37 28.43
CA LEU A 891 48.05 -26.73 28.76
C LEU A 891 48.89 -27.80 28.05
N ASN A 892 49.26 -27.61 26.78
CA ASN A 892 50.12 -28.57 26.08
C ASN A 892 51.49 -28.64 26.75
N ASN A 893 52.12 -27.50 27.03
CA ASN A 893 53.41 -27.44 27.73
C ASN A 893 53.35 -28.14 29.11
N LYS A 894 52.24 -28.02 29.83
CA LYS A 894 52.01 -28.75 31.09
C LYS A 894 51.84 -30.25 30.88
N ASN A 895 51.12 -30.67 29.83
CA ASN A 895 50.99 -32.08 29.47
C ASN A 895 52.31 -32.70 29.05
N ASP A 896 53.15 -32.00 28.28
CA ASP A 896 54.49 -32.46 27.87
C ASP A 896 55.41 -32.64 29.10
N LEU A 897 55.34 -31.70 30.05
CA LEU A 897 56.05 -31.81 31.33
C LEU A 897 55.53 -33.01 32.16
N LEU A 898 54.22 -33.18 32.29
CA LEU A 898 53.61 -34.30 33.02
C LEU A 898 53.88 -35.66 32.37
N GLN A 899 53.94 -35.74 31.04
CA GLN A 899 54.37 -36.95 30.33
C GLN A 899 55.83 -37.27 30.63
N LYS A 900 56.72 -36.27 30.55
CA LYS A 900 58.14 -36.44 30.85
C LYS A 900 58.39 -36.85 32.31
N GLU A 901 57.67 -36.26 33.25
CA GLU A 901 57.72 -36.63 34.67
C GLU A 901 57.17 -38.05 34.90
N ASN A 902 56.10 -38.45 34.21
CA ASN A 902 55.62 -39.83 34.23
C ASN A 902 56.64 -40.84 33.66
N GLU A 903 57.35 -40.50 32.59
CA GLU A 903 58.43 -41.37 32.07
C GLU A 903 59.62 -41.46 33.04
N GLU A 904 60.00 -40.37 33.70
CA GLU A 904 61.00 -40.43 34.78
C GLU A 904 60.52 -41.27 35.98
N LEU A 905 59.24 -41.19 36.36
CA LEU A 905 58.64 -41.99 37.43
C LEU A 905 58.56 -43.47 37.05
N LYS A 906 58.15 -43.82 35.83
CA LYS A 906 58.21 -45.19 35.28
C LYS A 906 59.64 -45.72 35.29
N LEU A 907 60.62 -44.93 34.86
CA LEU A 907 62.03 -45.30 34.87
C LEU A 907 62.58 -45.51 36.29
N ARG A 908 62.07 -44.77 37.29
CA ARG A 908 62.37 -45.02 38.72
C ARG A 908 61.68 -46.27 39.24
N LEU A 909 60.41 -46.50 38.90
CA LEU A 909 59.63 -47.69 39.30
C LEU A 909 60.28 -48.98 38.77
N ALA A 910 60.61 -49.02 37.48
CA ALA A 910 61.30 -50.16 36.87
C ALA A 910 62.66 -50.45 37.55
N LYS A 911 63.40 -49.42 37.98
CA LYS A 911 64.65 -49.56 38.77
C LYS A 911 64.44 -50.02 40.21
N ILE A 912 63.21 -49.99 40.73
CA ILE A 912 62.83 -50.51 42.04
C ILE A 912 62.33 -51.96 41.88
N GLU A 913 61.48 -52.24 40.90
CA GLU A 913 61.02 -53.60 40.56
C GLU A 913 62.19 -54.51 40.19
N GLN A 914 63.16 -54.01 39.40
CA GLN A 914 64.41 -54.72 39.08
C GLN A 914 65.30 -54.97 40.31
N LYS A 915 65.09 -54.27 41.43
CA LYS A 915 65.75 -54.57 42.72
C LYS A 915 64.97 -55.59 43.56
N LEU A 916 63.64 -55.62 43.49
CA LEU A 916 62.83 -56.67 44.15
C LEU A 916 63.04 -58.03 43.48
N ASN A 917 63.14 -58.09 42.15
CA ASN A 917 63.43 -59.32 41.39
C ASN A 917 64.86 -59.87 41.58
N ILE A 918 65.63 -59.37 42.55
CA ILE A 918 66.92 -59.94 43.00
C ILE A 918 66.73 -60.77 44.30
N GLN A 919 65.49 -60.93 44.79
CA GLN A 919 65.15 -61.72 45.99
C GLN A 919 64.27 -62.96 45.73
N ASN A 920 64.23 -63.46 44.49
CA ASN A 920 63.69 -64.78 44.13
C ASN A 920 64.76 -65.58 43.37
#